data_AF-A0A8H5JP22-F1
#
_entry.id   AF-A0A8H5JP22-F1
#
_cell.length_a   1.000
_cell.length_b   1.000
_cell.length_c   1.000
_cell.angle_alpha   90.00
_cell.angle_beta   90.00
_cell.angle_gamma   90.00
#
_symmetry.space_group_name_H-M   'P 1'
#
loop_
_entity.id
_entity.type
_entity.pdbx_description
1 polymer ?
#
loop_
_entity_poly.entity_id
_entity_poly.type
_entity_poly.pdbx_seq_one_letter_code
_entity_poly.pdbx_strand_id
1 'polypeptide(L)'
;MWMIKACSVLAAVCTVAADSAGPTIDFSSNIGTPKHLASGILYGIPDNTDQIPDSLLSGFGFNYYRGAGAQVSHGWSYNEASFQERFASAHNNYIVTRRHNGGYVLLLNDLWGFDCSSNNSTSPGPGDNGDWSSYDKFVQATIKNIKKYKMQKGLVIDIWNEPEGGCFWGRSIDQWLQMWGRGWHQFNDAFGNKVLTSGPTLAGQPGTDNPWWTQWAQFVKNNNSIPDQYVWHEEGGSGSNFEYSYGVLQQILSQNNLPQRQININEYATFNEQVPAGSAFWISQFERRNAIGLRGNWLGGTQLHDLAASLLSKPDPDNYASTGYYPNGDWWVYNYYSQNMTGKRVPTSVSSDGRFDAYATVDKATRTARVLLGCHPPTTGTYIVTFSGLKKLGLPRSGTLQVKTLKFAVGDDVHYSQMGPPQDLGNYGHTISNYLVTLPFYQTDDVTTYAWEFKTRFRNGRVVVSLPILQEKSHAKLAPSQPSKVSLSQKTRGIVERWYQRAVDLASVKTLLQRDETDVATYPELQWDAHVRQGSSLHHEEQKFIELRKLRISSQGEDSLHRFLDLPPDEKVDPRDVPLIALGGSGGGYKVMYGFTGFISAAKKHGLWDCVTWTAGVSGSCWTIAAYYTIARHDAQRLIDHYLTVASELAHPMSIHALNIVARSKRGVYFLIGPLVSKAQKSIIGLGIMDLYSTLTATYQLLSREPKGRLSRATFQWSKIWHRSGIDKGLEPMPLLAAVRRVPKYSYEPKTISAKARDVNKQPTSRQLDTAEGNDRANPAVSANRQSKKLFQYFEISPLEVGSLDLNRYVPTWAWGRTFISGYSVDRRPEQSFSLLLGQCTSAPAGPLAECIKALLVTIPRNTIVARLVTIFNNVLQSKHFEGFWGNPIRAGHDPNPFYGLERPLGMREHTSEHSMYISRVPHQHQRGIHSSDKSSSDPASLQPNSLPLWEAQGRTRLMDSGMANNLPNHILARPERGVDVFISFDASSDIHTGAAVQRLHHFAADFDVELREVTWEFHKPQRNEVISSDHALDIESRYIDHYARVFHGTRQSGQTIYIIYCPLLPNASNPDYIPTTASFSTSTNLMWTPDQVKSVLTTTEANVSNYAIDTIKRVVKKVYEYKKKHRLDTDGAKT
;
A
#
# COMPACT_ATOMS: atom_id res chain seq x y z
N MET A 1 -19.11 -20.99 2.93
CA MET A 1 -19.24 -20.36 4.28
C MET A 1 -17.94 -19.69 4.76
N TRP A 2 -16.77 -20.33 4.67
CA TRP A 2 -15.47 -19.77 5.07
C TRP A 2 -14.98 -18.59 4.21
N MET A 3 -15.20 -18.63 2.90
CA MET A 3 -14.88 -17.49 2.01
C MET A 3 -15.85 -16.31 2.14
N ILE A 4 -17.10 -16.55 2.56
CA ILE A 4 -18.02 -15.47 2.93
C ILE A 4 -17.52 -14.81 4.23
N LYS A 5 -16.98 -15.58 5.19
CA LYS A 5 -16.27 -15.03 6.35
C LYS A 5 -14.99 -14.29 5.94
N ALA A 6 -14.21 -14.78 4.97
CA ALA A 6 -13.03 -14.09 4.44
C ALA A 6 -13.37 -12.81 3.66
N CYS A 7 -14.49 -12.76 2.91
CA CYS A 7 -15.01 -11.55 2.28
C CYS A 7 -15.64 -10.60 3.30
N SER A 8 -16.18 -11.10 4.41
CA SER A 8 -16.64 -10.28 5.55
C SER A 8 -15.45 -9.66 6.31
N VAL A 9 -14.35 -10.40 6.39
CA VAL A 9 -13.05 -9.95 6.91
C VAL A 9 -12.42 -8.93 5.96
N LEU A 10 -12.44 -9.17 4.65
CA LEU A 10 -12.00 -8.20 3.66
C LEU A 10 -12.89 -6.97 3.61
N ALA A 11 -14.21 -7.09 3.80
CA ALA A 11 -15.11 -5.95 3.97
C ALA A 11 -14.82 -5.18 5.28
N ALA A 12 -14.39 -5.87 6.34
CA ALA A 12 -13.91 -5.24 7.57
C ALA A 12 -12.55 -4.53 7.37
N VAL A 13 -11.69 -5.07 6.48
CA VAL A 13 -10.44 -4.44 6.02
C VAL A 13 -10.70 -3.34 4.97
N CYS A 14 -11.80 -3.39 4.19
CA CYS A 14 -12.26 -2.36 3.24
C CYS A 14 -12.69 -1.06 3.93
N THR A 15 -12.77 -1.10 5.25
CA THR A 15 -12.88 0.06 6.10
C THR A 15 -11.70 0.06 7.04
N VAL A 16 -10.50 0.39 6.56
CA VAL A 16 -9.53 0.97 7.50
C VAL A 16 -10.08 2.36 7.80
N ALA A 17 -11.05 2.37 8.70
CA ALA A 17 -11.10 3.37 9.73
C ALA A 17 -9.69 3.47 10.28
N ALA A 18 -9.23 4.68 10.57
CA ALA A 18 -8.13 4.78 11.50
C ALA A 18 -8.37 3.81 12.66
N ASP A 19 -7.34 3.06 13.05
CA ASP A 19 -7.43 2.08 14.13
C ASP A 19 -8.08 2.70 15.38
N SER A 20 -7.91 4.02 15.52
CA SER A 20 -8.54 4.90 16.48
C SER A 20 -8.76 6.31 15.89
N ALA A 21 -9.76 7.05 16.36
CA ALA A 21 -9.84 8.48 16.03
C ALA A 21 -8.60 9.17 16.60
N GLY A 22 -7.86 9.90 15.76
CA GLY A 22 -6.66 10.61 16.16
C GLY A 22 -6.97 11.89 16.94
N PRO A 23 -5.92 12.59 17.40
CA PRO A 23 -6.04 13.82 18.15
C PRO A 23 -6.75 14.91 17.33
N THR A 24 -7.55 15.73 18.02
CA THR A 24 -8.06 17.00 17.48
C THR A 24 -7.17 18.13 17.98
N ILE A 25 -6.64 18.93 17.06
CA ILE A 25 -5.87 20.14 17.33
C ILE A 25 -6.78 21.34 17.09
N ASP A 26 -7.11 22.07 18.15
CA ASP A 26 -8.01 23.21 18.05
C ASP A 26 -7.26 24.54 18.01
N PHE A 27 -7.08 25.08 16.81
CA PHE A 27 -6.43 26.37 16.60
C PHE A 27 -7.32 27.58 16.96
N SER A 28 -8.52 27.37 17.53
CA SER A 28 -9.45 28.44 17.87
C SER A 28 -9.03 29.25 19.10
N SER A 29 -8.21 28.66 19.98
CA SER A 29 -7.80 29.23 21.27
C SER A 29 -6.32 28.94 21.58
N ASN A 30 -5.80 29.53 22.65
CA ASN A 30 -4.42 29.30 23.11
C ASN A 30 -4.38 28.96 24.59
N ILE A 31 -3.44 28.12 25.01
CA ILE A 31 -3.28 27.62 26.39
C ILE A 31 -1.97 28.08 27.04
N GLY A 32 -1.36 29.15 26.53
CA GLY A 32 -0.12 29.74 27.06
C GLY A 32 1.08 29.61 26.12
N THR A 33 2.25 30.00 26.61
CA THR A 33 3.52 29.84 25.89
C THR A 33 4.12 28.46 26.15
N PRO A 34 4.89 27.90 25.19
CA PRO A 34 5.77 26.76 25.43
C PRO A 34 6.63 26.98 26.68
N LYS A 35 6.79 25.93 27.49
CA LYS A 35 7.54 25.98 28.76
C LYS A 35 8.60 24.88 28.88
N HIS A 36 8.73 24.02 27.87
CA HIS A 36 9.70 22.92 27.85
C HIS A 36 9.53 21.97 29.05
N LEU A 37 8.27 21.73 29.42
CA LEU A 37 7.93 21.04 30.66
C LEU A 37 8.36 19.58 30.69
N ALA A 38 8.50 18.94 29.52
CA ALA A 38 8.99 17.56 29.39
C ALA A 38 10.53 17.45 29.30
N SER A 39 11.25 18.58 29.22
CA SER A 39 12.71 18.63 29.07
C SER A 39 13.43 18.47 30.42
N GLY A 40 13.06 17.44 31.17
CA GLY A 40 13.72 17.06 32.41
C GLY A 40 14.39 15.69 32.30
N ILE A 41 15.41 15.44 33.12
CA ILE A 41 16.13 14.15 33.15
C ILE A 41 16.36 13.68 34.58
N LEU A 42 16.25 12.36 34.79
CA LEU A 42 16.73 11.66 35.96
C LEU A 42 18.21 11.29 35.75
N TYR A 43 19.09 11.73 36.66
CA TYR A 43 20.54 11.62 36.53
C TYR A 43 21.05 12.08 35.14
N GLY A 44 22.12 11.44 34.65
CA GLY A 44 22.67 11.65 33.32
C GLY A 44 23.64 12.83 33.17
N ILE A 45 24.02 13.48 34.27
CA ILE A 45 25.01 14.56 34.28
C ILE A 45 26.25 14.09 35.07
N PRO A 46 27.44 14.10 34.45
CA PRO A 46 28.66 13.72 35.13
C PRO A 46 29.03 14.67 36.27
N ASP A 47 29.80 14.17 37.24
CA ASP A 47 30.34 14.98 38.33
C ASP A 47 31.34 16.04 37.84
N ASN A 48 32.01 15.78 36.72
CA ASN A 48 32.76 16.81 36.01
C ASN A 48 31.78 17.75 35.30
N THR A 49 31.59 18.94 35.89
CA THR A 49 30.55 19.89 35.49
C THR A 49 30.67 20.44 34.07
N ASP A 50 31.82 20.27 33.42
CA ASP A 50 32.08 20.78 32.07
C ASP A 50 32.28 19.67 31.04
N GLN A 51 32.02 18.41 31.42
CA GLN A 51 32.20 17.26 30.54
C GLN A 51 31.20 17.21 29.38
N ILE A 52 29.92 17.47 29.65
CA ILE A 52 28.91 17.62 28.60
C ILE A 52 28.89 19.09 28.16
N PRO A 53 29.10 19.38 26.86
CA PRO A 53 29.00 20.76 26.35
C PRO A 53 27.64 21.39 26.64
N ASP A 54 27.65 22.63 27.16
CA ASP A 54 26.44 23.39 27.49
C ASP A 54 25.49 23.56 26.28
N SER A 55 26.02 23.62 25.06
CA SER A 55 25.22 23.70 23.83
C SER A 55 24.33 22.47 23.62
N LEU A 56 24.77 21.28 24.04
CA LEU A 56 23.98 20.05 23.94
C LEU A 56 22.87 20.02 24.99
N LEU A 57 23.14 20.46 26.22
CA LEU A 57 22.15 20.56 27.29
C LEU A 57 21.08 21.62 26.97
N SER A 58 21.52 22.83 26.62
CA SER A 58 20.62 23.90 26.16
C SER A 58 19.86 23.51 24.89
N GLY A 59 20.47 22.69 24.03
CA GLY A 59 19.90 22.31 22.74
C GLY A 59 18.63 21.48 22.84
N PHE A 60 18.46 20.63 23.88
CA PHE A 60 17.20 19.91 24.12
C PHE A 60 16.22 20.69 25.03
N GLY A 61 16.61 21.91 25.43
CA GLY A 61 15.83 22.78 26.30
C GLY A 61 15.84 22.35 27.76
N PHE A 62 16.98 21.83 28.26
CA PHE A 62 17.15 21.33 29.63
C PHE A 62 16.53 22.26 30.68
N ASN A 63 15.54 21.73 31.41
CA ASN A 63 14.64 22.49 32.27
C ASN A 63 14.56 21.94 33.68
N TYR A 64 14.72 20.62 33.88
CA TYR A 64 14.68 19.99 35.20
C TYR A 64 15.68 18.84 35.33
N TYR A 65 16.22 18.66 36.52
CA TYR A 65 17.09 17.54 36.87
C TYR A 65 16.60 16.89 38.16
N ARG A 66 16.75 15.58 38.28
CA ARG A 66 16.55 14.82 39.51
C ARG A 66 17.68 13.84 39.76
N GLY A 67 18.12 13.72 41.01
CA GLY A 67 19.19 12.79 41.40
C GLY A 67 19.84 13.20 42.72
N ALA A 68 20.49 12.26 43.42
CA ALA A 68 21.41 12.61 44.51
C ALA A 68 22.53 11.58 44.75
N GLY A 69 23.42 11.41 43.77
CA GLY A 69 24.67 10.65 43.92
C GLY A 69 24.49 9.14 44.18
N ALA A 70 23.36 8.54 43.78
CA ALA A 70 23.17 7.09 43.86
C ALA A 70 24.33 6.33 43.22
N GLN A 71 24.68 5.16 43.77
CA GLN A 71 25.79 4.32 43.28
C GLN A 71 27.20 4.94 43.30
N VAL A 72 27.39 6.19 43.76
CA VAL A 72 28.73 6.81 43.93
C VAL A 72 29.45 6.26 45.17
N SER A 73 28.71 6.05 46.26
CA SER A 73 29.20 5.48 47.54
C SER A 73 28.04 4.78 48.26
N HIS A 74 28.10 4.45 49.56
CA HIS A 74 27.01 3.75 50.28
C HIS A 74 25.98 4.66 51.00
N GLY A 75 26.15 5.99 50.97
CA GLY A 75 25.24 6.94 51.63
C GLY A 75 25.26 6.90 53.18
N TRP A 76 24.30 7.60 53.80
CA TRP A 76 24.23 7.83 55.26
C TRP A 76 24.08 6.56 56.09
N SER A 77 23.28 5.60 55.62
CA SER A 77 23.00 4.34 56.33
C SER A 77 24.24 3.50 56.58
N TYR A 78 25.34 3.79 55.86
CA TYR A 78 26.64 3.19 56.08
C TYR A 78 27.55 4.07 56.95
N ASN A 79 27.84 5.32 56.53
CA ASN A 79 28.56 6.31 57.34
C ASN A 79 28.44 7.74 56.78
N GLU A 80 28.87 8.74 57.56
CA GLU A 80 28.81 10.15 57.17
C GLU A 80 29.72 10.50 55.97
N ALA A 81 30.89 9.85 55.81
CA ALA A 81 31.79 10.13 54.70
C ALA A 81 31.15 9.77 53.35
N SER A 82 30.52 8.60 53.26
CA SER A 82 29.75 8.17 52.08
C SER A 82 28.58 9.12 51.79
N PHE A 83 27.86 9.61 52.81
CA PHE A 83 26.85 10.67 52.62
C PHE A 83 27.44 11.94 52.01
N GLN A 84 28.60 12.42 52.49
CA GLN A 84 29.22 13.62 51.96
C GLN A 84 29.67 13.46 50.49
N GLU A 85 30.13 12.27 50.09
CA GLU A 85 30.45 11.95 48.70
C GLU A 85 29.23 12.05 47.78
N ARG A 86 28.10 11.42 48.17
CA ARG A 86 26.84 11.52 47.40
C ARG A 86 26.32 12.96 47.35
N PHE A 87 26.44 13.71 48.44
CA PHE A 87 26.04 15.11 48.48
C PHE A 87 26.93 15.99 47.58
N ALA A 88 28.23 15.70 47.50
CA ALA A 88 29.14 16.42 46.61
C ALA A 88 28.77 16.23 45.13
N SER A 89 28.44 15.00 44.74
CA SER A 89 27.89 14.69 43.41
C SER A 89 26.59 15.47 43.14
N ALA A 90 25.64 15.42 44.07
CA ALA A 90 24.39 16.17 43.99
C ALA A 90 24.62 17.69 43.81
N HIS A 91 25.58 18.25 44.54
CA HIS A 91 25.93 19.68 44.42
C HIS A 91 26.53 20.03 43.05
N ASN A 92 27.39 19.18 42.48
CA ASN A 92 27.94 19.37 41.13
C ASN A 92 26.83 19.38 40.09
N ASN A 93 25.89 18.43 40.15
CA ASN A 93 24.75 18.39 39.24
C ASN A 93 23.80 19.59 39.43
N TYR A 94 23.64 20.07 40.68
CA TYR A 94 22.89 21.30 40.95
C TYR A 94 23.53 22.52 40.28
N ILE A 95 24.85 22.66 40.30
CA ILE A 95 25.56 23.74 39.62
C ILE A 95 25.25 23.72 38.12
N VAL A 96 25.37 22.57 37.46
CA VAL A 96 25.08 22.42 36.03
C VAL A 96 23.61 22.75 35.74
N THR A 97 22.69 22.18 36.52
CA THR A 97 21.24 22.43 36.36
C THR A 97 20.90 23.91 36.48
N ARG A 98 21.46 24.60 37.48
CA ARG A 98 21.21 26.03 37.70
C ARG A 98 21.90 26.92 36.69
N ARG A 99 23.00 26.50 36.07
CA ARG A 99 23.65 27.17 34.92
C ARG A 99 22.68 27.31 33.75
N HIS A 100 21.82 26.31 33.55
CA HIS A 100 20.74 26.30 32.55
C HIS A 100 19.39 26.80 33.10
N ASN A 101 19.39 27.39 34.30
CA ASN A 101 18.23 27.91 35.01
C ASN A 101 17.14 26.88 35.35
N GLY A 102 17.44 25.58 35.26
CA GLY A 102 16.50 24.48 35.50
C GLY A 102 16.20 24.19 36.97
N GLY A 103 15.08 23.54 37.26
CA GLY A 103 14.74 23.07 38.61
C GLY A 103 15.53 21.83 39.00
N TYR A 104 15.93 21.71 40.27
CA TYR A 104 16.71 20.58 40.77
C TYR A 104 15.93 19.84 41.85
N VAL A 105 15.68 18.56 41.64
CA VAL A 105 14.99 17.67 42.58
C VAL A 105 16.03 16.80 43.29
N LEU A 106 16.22 17.03 44.58
CA LEU A 106 17.16 16.27 45.42
C LEU A 106 16.49 15.05 46.03
N LEU A 107 17.03 13.86 45.77
CA LEU A 107 16.54 12.59 46.27
C LEU A 107 17.09 12.26 47.67
N LEU A 108 16.24 12.18 48.68
CA LEU A 108 16.71 11.84 50.04
C LEU A 108 17.00 10.36 50.23
N ASN A 109 16.28 9.46 49.56
CA ASN A 109 16.54 8.02 49.64
C ASN A 109 17.97 7.71 49.14
N ASP A 110 18.44 8.38 48.08
CA ASP A 110 19.82 8.18 47.59
C ASP A 110 20.83 8.69 48.62
N LEU A 111 20.64 9.88 49.18
CA LEU A 111 21.57 10.39 50.20
C LEU A 111 21.59 9.48 51.44
N TRP A 112 20.46 8.83 51.76
CA TRP A 112 20.39 7.82 52.81
C TRP A 112 21.14 6.54 52.44
N GLY A 113 21.19 6.18 51.16
CA GLY A 113 21.78 4.94 50.65
C GLY A 113 20.75 3.87 50.25
N PHE A 114 19.46 4.23 50.15
CA PHE A 114 18.40 3.33 49.70
C PHE A 114 18.15 3.52 48.19
N ASP A 115 19.04 2.97 47.37
CA ASP A 115 19.04 3.08 45.90
C ASP A 115 19.06 1.72 45.17
N CYS A 116 18.81 0.63 45.90
CA CYS A 116 18.75 -0.75 45.42
C CYS A 116 20.09 -1.34 44.91
N SER A 117 21.20 -0.59 44.94
CA SER A 117 22.51 -1.08 44.51
C SER A 117 23.31 -1.76 45.62
N SER A 118 23.13 -1.31 46.86
CA SER A 118 23.98 -1.68 48.00
C SER A 118 23.21 -1.96 49.30
N ASN A 119 21.89 -1.78 49.27
CA ASN A 119 21.00 -1.92 50.43
C ASN A 119 19.88 -2.94 50.18
N ASN A 120 19.33 -3.51 51.25
CA ASN A 120 18.20 -4.43 51.21
C ASN A 120 17.25 -4.20 52.40
N SER A 121 16.24 -5.06 52.57
CA SER A 121 15.25 -4.95 53.65
C SER A 121 15.83 -5.07 55.06
N THR A 122 17.09 -5.48 55.21
CA THR A 122 17.79 -5.60 56.50
C THR A 122 18.79 -4.46 56.78
N SER A 123 19.11 -3.63 55.78
CA SER A 123 19.96 -2.44 55.96
C SER A 123 19.29 -1.45 56.92
N PRO A 124 20.00 -0.73 57.82
CA PRO A 124 19.39 0.18 58.78
C PRO A 124 18.51 1.25 58.12
N GLY A 125 17.22 1.24 58.45
CA GLY A 125 16.20 2.14 57.90
C GLY A 125 15.74 3.22 58.88
N PRO A 126 15.12 4.30 58.39
CA PRO A 126 14.56 5.35 59.25
C PRO A 126 13.48 4.81 60.19
N GLY A 127 13.64 4.97 61.50
CA GLY A 127 12.63 4.58 62.50
C GLY A 127 12.65 3.11 62.89
N ASP A 128 13.64 2.33 62.43
CA ASP A 128 13.77 0.93 62.83
C ASP A 128 13.87 0.83 64.38
N ASN A 129 13.17 -0.14 64.96
CA ASN A 129 13.01 -0.30 66.42
C ASN A 129 12.39 0.91 67.15
N GLY A 130 11.72 1.81 66.41
CA GLY A 130 11.15 3.04 66.96
C GLY A 130 12.17 4.16 67.21
N ASP A 131 13.43 3.99 66.78
CA ASP A 131 14.47 5.02 66.92
C ASP A 131 14.55 5.92 65.67
N TRP A 132 14.25 7.20 65.87
CA TRP A 132 14.26 8.23 64.83
C TRP A 132 15.53 9.09 64.84
N SER A 133 16.43 8.89 65.81
CA SER A 133 17.57 9.78 66.05
C SER A 133 18.54 9.86 64.86
N SER A 134 18.78 8.75 64.17
CA SER A 134 19.64 8.72 62.97
C SER A 134 19.00 9.47 61.80
N TYR A 135 17.69 9.29 61.59
CA TYR A 135 16.97 9.99 60.52
C TYR A 135 16.92 11.51 60.75
N ASP A 136 16.68 11.95 61.99
CA ASP A 136 16.71 13.38 62.29
C ASP A 136 18.10 13.99 62.08
N LYS A 137 19.17 13.29 62.49
CA LYS A 137 20.56 13.72 62.23
C LYS A 137 20.85 13.81 60.73
N PHE A 138 20.37 12.85 59.95
CA PHE A 138 20.49 12.86 58.49
C PHE A 138 19.79 14.08 57.86
N VAL A 139 18.55 14.36 58.24
CA VAL A 139 17.80 15.52 57.73
C VAL A 139 18.53 16.82 58.10
N GLN A 140 19.01 16.95 59.34
CA GLN A 140 19.80 18.11 59.77
C GLN A 140 21.12 18.26 59.01
N ALA A 141 21.83 17.15 58.74
CA ALA A 141 23.04 17.14 57.93
C ALA A 141 22.76 17.60 56.49
N THR A 142 21.64 17.15 55.91
CA THR A 142 21.16 17.56 54.59
C THR A 142 20.84 19.06 54.54
N ILE A 143 20.08 19.57 55.52
CA ILE A 143 19.78 21.01 55.68
C ILE A 143 21.07 21.83 55.81
N LYS A 144 22.03 21.35 56.61
CA LYS A 144 23.34 21.99 56.80
C LYS A 144 24.10 22.08 55.47
N ASN A 145 24.12 21.01 54.68
CA ASN A 145 24.81 21.01 53.40
C ASN A 145 24.10 21.91 52.36
N ILE A 146 22.75 21.89 52.28
CA ILE A 146 21.99 22.82 51.42
C ILE A 146 22.33 24.28 51.76
N LYS A 147 22.43 24.62 53.05
CA LYS A 147 22.83 25.97 53.50
C LYS A 147 24.29 26.28 53.17
N LYS A 148 25.20 25.34 53.44
CA LYS A 148 26.64 25.46 53.14
C LYS A 148 26.89 25.77 51.66
N TYR A 149 26.22 25.04 50.78
CA TYR A 149 26.39 25.15 49.33
C TYR A 149 25.43 26.14 48.66
N LYS A 150 24.56 26.82 49.43
CA LYS A 150 23.59 27.80 48.93
C LYS A 150 22.65 27.23 47.85
N MET A 151 22.19 25.99 48.06
CA MET A 151 21.39 25.26 47.07
C MET A 151 19.91 25.64 47.05
N GLN A 152 19.45 26.65 47.81
CA GLN A 152 18.01 26.89 48.00
C GLN A 152 17.28 27.28 46.69
N LYS A 153 17.96 27.95 45.75
CA LYS A 153 17.31 28.50 44.56
C LYS A 153 16.93 27.40 43.57
N GLY A 154 15.64 27.22 43.34
CA GLY A 154 15.14 26.25 42.36
C GLY A 154 15.25 24.79 42.82
N LEU A 155 15.45 24.58 44.13
CA LEU A 155 15.54 23.26 44.75
C LEU A 155 14.15 22.75 45.16
N VAL A 156 13.93 21.47 44.88
CA VAL A 156 12.82 20.66 45.35
C VAL A 156 13.40 19.50 46.15
N ILE A 157 12.90 19.26 47.36
CA ILE A 157 13.25 18.10 48.17
C ILE A 157 12.24 17.00 47.88
N ASP A 158 12.72 15.92 47.29
CA ASP A 158 11.94 14.71 47.11
C ASP A 158 12.12 13.84 48.34
N ILE A 159 11.09 13.79 49.18
CA ILE A 159 11.22 13.29 50.55
C ILE A 159 11.63 11.82 50.56
N TRP A 160 11.08 11.02 49.64
CA TRP A 160 11.49 9.62 49.48
C TRP A 160 11.03 9.06 48.14
N ASN A 161 11.85 8.25 47.50
CA ASN A 161 11.52 7.59 46.23
C ASN A 161 10.87 6.23 46.45
N GLU A 162 9.81 5.92 45.68
CA GLU A 162 9.16 4.61 45.55
C GLU A 162 9.05 3.80 46.86
N PRO A 163 8.47 4.38 47.92
CA PRO A 163 8.42 3.74 49.24
C PRO A 163 7.61 2.43 49.26
N GLU A 164 6.79 2.16 48.25
CA GLU A 164 6.14 0.86 48.09
C GLU A 164 7.11 -0.25 47.64
N GLY A 165 8.30 0.12 47.13
CA GLY A 165 9.35 -0.78 46.70
C GLY A 165 10.18 -1.32 47.86
N GLY A 166 10.37 -2.65 47.90
CA GLY A 166 11.06 -3.33 49.01
C GLY A 166 12.51 -2.88 49.23
N CYS A 167 13.26 -2.55 48.17
CA CYS A 167 14.64 -2.08 48.27
C CYS A 167 14.78 -0.55 48.46
N PHE A 168 13.74 0.23 48.16
CA PHE A 168 13.72 1.68 48.39
C PHE A 168 13.20 2.07 49.78
N TRP A 169 12.41 1.20 50.43
CA TRP A 169 11.94 1.41 51.79
C TRP A 169 11.92 0.13 52.60
N GLY A 170 11.06 -0.83 52.25
CA GLY A 170 11.01 -2.16 52.87
C GLY A 170 10.39 -2.24 54.28
N ARG A 171 9.72 -1.17 54.76
CA ARG A 171 9.02 -1.13 56.06
C ARG A 171 7.53 -0.82 55.89
N SER A 172 6.79 -0.78 57.00
CA SER A 172 5.35 -0.48 57.00
C SER A 172 5.03 0.93 56.46
N ILE A 173 3.80 1.09 55.94
CA ILE A 173 3.26 2.39 55.50
C ILE A 173 3.25 3.38 56.66
N ASP A 174 2.85 2.96 57.86
CA ASP A 174 2.82 3.83 59.05
C ASP A 174 4.20 4.39 59.39
N GLN A 175 5.24 3.56 59.32
CA GLN A 175 6.62 4.01 59.54
C GLN A 175 7.05 5.01 58.46
N TRP A 176 6.67 4.77 57.20
CA TRP A 176 6.96 5.71 56.10
C TRP A 176 6.25 7.06 56.28
N LEU A 177 4.98 7.06 56.69
CA LEU A 177 4.22 8.28 56.97
C LEU A 177 4.83 9.07 58.13
N GLN A 178 5.32 8.39 59.18
CA GLN A 178 6.05 9.05 60.26
C GLN A 178 7.35 9.70 59.75
N MET A 179 8.13 8.98 58.94
CA MET A 179 9.33 9.51 58.30
C MET A 179 9.00 10.75 57.45
N TRP A 180 7.95 10.68 56.62
CA TRP A 180 7.45 11.78 55.81
C TRP A 180 7.18 13.03 56.65
N GLY A 181 6.35 12.90 57.69
CA GLY A 181 5.99 14.03 58.55
C GLY A 181 7.21 14.65 59.22
N ARG A 182 8.13 13.83 59.74
CA ARG A 182 9.37 14.30 60.38
C ARG A 182 10.28 15.05 59.41
N GLY A 183 10.47 14.53 58.21
CA GLY A 183 11.29 15.16 57.18
C GLY A 183 10.67 16.46 56.71
N TRP A 184 9.39 16.43 56.32
CA TRP A 184 8.68 17.59 55.79
C TRP A 184 8.70 18.78 56.75
N HIS A 185 8.38 18.57 58.03
CA HIS A 185 8.37 19.66 59.03
C HIS A 185 9.76 20.25 59.21
N GLN A 186 10.81 19.44 59.30
CA GLN A 186 12.19 19.94 59.43
C GLN A 186 12.65 20.76 58.22
N PHE A 187 12.31 20.35 57.00
CA PHE A 187 12.63 21.12 55.79
C PHE A 187 11.81 22.41 55.70
N ASN A 188 10.51 22.34 56.01
CA ASN A 188 9.62 23.50 56.01
C ASN A 188 10.06 24.53 57.08
N ASP A 189 10.44 24.09 58.28
CA ASP A 189 10.95 24.97 59.34
C ASP A 189 12.29 25.62 58.94
N ALA A 190 13.15 24.87 58.23
CA ALA A 190 14.46 25.36 57.83
C ALA A 190 14.43 26.35 56.65
N PHE A 191 13.48 26.20 55.72
CA PHE A 191 13.49 26.91 54.44
C PHE A 191 12.19 27.62 54.06
N GLY A 192 11.05 27.20 54.61
CA GLY A 192 9.73 27.67 54.22
C GLY A 192 9.53 27.58 52.70
N ASN A 193 8.98 28.63 52.10
CA ASN A 193 8.74 28.69 50.66
C ASN A 193 9.99 28.85 49.77
N LYS A 194 11.20 28.90 50.34
CA LYS A 194 12.45 29.05 49.55
C LYS A 194 12.87 27.76 48.88
N VAL A 195 12.46 26.63 49.43
CA VAL A 195 12.74 25.28 48.92
C VAL A 195 11.42 24.54 48.88
N LEU A 196 11.09 23.94 47.74
CA LEU A 196 9.84 23.20 47.58
C LEU A 196 9.98 21.77 48.06
N THR A 197 8.86 21.13 48.38
CA THR A 197 8.78 19.70 48.69
C THR A 197 7.94 18.96 47.66
N SER A 198 8.29 17.70 47.37
CA SER A 198 7.54 16.84 46.45
C SER A 198 7.20 15.48 47.06
N GLY A 199 6.05 14.92 46.65
CA GLY A 199 5.69 13.53 46.88
C GLY A 199 4.22 13.21 46.55
N PRO A 200 3.74 11.98 46.83
CA PRO A 200 4.40 10.91 47.58
C PRO A 200 5.50 10.15 46.83
N THR A 201 5.68 10.41 45.53
CA THR A 201 6.75 9.80 44.69
C THR A 201 6.66 8.28 44.70
N LEU A 202 5.45 7.81 44.39
CA LEU A 202 5.16 6.39 44.23
C LEU A 202 5.52 5.95 42.80
N ALA A 203 6.08 4.75 42.67
CA ALA A 203 6.30 4.05 41.41
C ALA A 203 4.96 3.84 40.67
N GLY A 204 3.91 3.53 41.45
CA GLY A 204 2.56 3.29 40.95
C GLY A 204 1.73 4.57 40.76
N GLN A 205 0.91 4.57 39.71
CA GLN A 205 -0.07 5.63 39.43
C GLN A 205 -1.07 5.85 40.58
N PRO A 206 -1.68 7.05 40.68
CA PRO A 206 -2.79 7.35 41.58
C PRO A 206 -3.90 6.32 41.52
N GLY A 207 -4.33 5.80 42.68
CA GLY A 207 -5.42 4.84 42.82
C GLY A 207 -6.29 5.12 44.03
N THR A 208 -7.61 5.18 43.87
CA THR A 208 -8.56 5.39 44.99
C THR A 208 -8.64 4.20 45.94
N ASP A 209 -8.16 3.04 45.49
CA ASP A 209 -8.18 1.79 46.26
C ASP A 209 -6.75 1.37 46.67
N ASN A 210 -5.74 2.19 46.34
CA ASN A 210 -4.34 1.93 46.70
C ASN A 210 -4.04 2.53 48.09
N PRO A 211 -3.71 1.70 49.11
CA PRO A 211 -3.48 2.18 50.46
C PRO A 211 -2.34 3.19 50.57
N TRP A 212 -1.31 3.11 49.72
CA TRP A 212 -0.21 4.08 49.71
C TRP A 212 -0.69 5.48 49.32
N TRP A 213 -1.66 5.58 48.39
CA TRP A 213 -2.25 6.86 48.00
C TRP A 213 -3.29 7.35 49.01
N THR A 214 -4.20 6.48 49.45
CA THR A 214 -5.32 6.90 50.31
C THR A 214 -4.85 7.25 51.72
N GLN A 215 -3.96 6.45 52.32
CA GLN A 215 -3.46 6.71 53.66
C GLN A 215 -2.53 7.93 53.66
N TRP A 216 -1.69 8.08 52.64
CA TRP A 216 -0.86 9.28 52.48
C TRP A 216 -1.72 10.55 52.37
N ALA A 217 -2.73 10.56 51.50
CA ALA A 217 -3.58 11.74 51.29
C ALA A 217 -4.32 12.16 52.58
N GLN A 218 -4.81 11.18 53.35
CA GLN A 218 -5.39 11.42 54.67
C GLN A 218 -4.35 11.91 55.69
N PHE A 219 -3.17 11.29 55.70
CA PHE A 219 -2.10 11.61 56.63
C PHE A 219 -1.60 13.03 56.41
N VAL A 220 -1.22 13.43 55.20
CA VAL A 220 -0.64 14.77 54.95
C VAL A 220 -1.63 15.89 55.24
N LYS A 221 -2.93 15.61 55.07
CA LYS A 221 -4.00 16.53 55.48
C LYS A 221 -4.03 16.72 56.99
N ASN A 222 -4.01 15.62 57.76
CA ASN A 222 -4.11 15.64 59.22
C ASN A 222 -2.81 16.10 59.90
N ASN A 223 -1.68 15.76 59.32
CA ASN A 223 -0.34 16.09 59.81
C ASN A 223 0.13 17.49 59.37
N ASN A 224 -0.64 18.19 58.53
CA ASN A 224 -0.28 19.48 57.92
C ASN A 224 1.06 19.46 57.16
N SER A 225 1.33 18.36 56.44
CA SER A 225 2.58 18.12 55.70
C SER A 225 2.33 17.90 54.20
N ILE A 226 1.42 18.71 53.64
CA ILE A 226 1.06 18.67 52.22
C ILE A 226 2.24 19.19 51.38
N PRO A 227 2.74 18.44 50.39
CA PRO A 227 3.86 18.89 49.58
C PRO A 227 3.47 20.02 48.62
N ASP A 228 4.48 20.73 48.11
CA ASP A 228 4.29 21.78 47.10
C ASP A 228 4.06 21.22 45.69
N GLN A 229 4.51 19.98 45.45
CA GLN A 229 4.35 19.26 44.19
C GLN A 229 3.81 17.86 44.41
N TYR A 230 2.85 17.45 43.58
CA TYR A 230 2.34 16.07 43.56
C TYR A 230 3.08 15.24 42.52
N VAL A 231 3.51 14.06 42.94
CA VAL A 231 4.48 13.25 42.21
C VAL A 231 4.14 11.77 42.22
N TRP A 232 4.32 11.15 41.06
CA TRP A 232 4.30 9.72 40.82
C TRP A 232 5.04 9.42 39.51
N HIS A 233 5.32 8.14 39.24
CA HIS A 233 6.04 7.73 38.05
C HIS A 233 5.10 7.23 36.95
N GLU A 234 5.43 7.54 35.70
CA GLU A 234 4.73 7.02 34.51
C GLU A 234 5.65 6.07 33.74
N GLU A 235 6.06 5.01 34.42
CA GLU A 235 7.04 4.01 33.93
C GLU A 235 6.45 2.58 33.84
N GLY A 236 5.12 2.45 33.89
CA GLY A 236 4.41 1.18 33.68
C GLY A 236 4.40 0.66 32.24
N GLY A 237 5.19 1.26 31.34
CA GLY A 237 5.22 0.95 29.91
C GLY A 237 3.85 1.14 29.25
N SER A 238 3.41 0.16 28.46
CA SER A 238 2.07 0.18 27.82
C SER A 238 0.87 0.30 28.77
N GLY A 239 1.06 0.13 30.08
CA GLY A 239 0.05 0.40 31.11
C GLY A 239 -0.01 1.86 31.58
N SER A 240 0.98 2.69 31.22
CA SER A 240 1.03 4.10 31.57
C SER A 240 -0.05 4.91 30.85
N ASN A 241 -0.81 5.72 31.59
CA ASN A 241 -1.88 6.56 31.06
C ASN A 241 -2.05 7.81 31.93
N PHE A 242 -1.24 8.81 31.64
CA PHE A 242 -1.21 10.06 32.39
C PHE A 242 -2.56 10.80 32.46
N GLU A 243 -3.40 10.73 31.42
CA GLU A 243 -4.72 11.39 31.46
C GLU A 243 -5.67 10.71 32.45
N TYR A 244 -5.60 9.38 32.54
CA TYR A 244 -6.31 8.61 33.56
C TYR A 244 -5.75 8.89 34.96
N SER A 245 -4.43 8.78 35.14
CA SER A 245 -3.73 9.06 36.40
C SER A 245 -4.04 10.45 36.94
N TYR A 246 -4.02 11.47 36.07
CA TYR A 246 -4.41 12.83 36.40
C TYR A 246 -5.84 12.87 36.94
N GLY A 247 -6.80 12.25 36.24
CA GLY A 247 -8.19 12.20 36.67
C GLY A 247 -8.38 11.54 38.03
N VAL A 248 -7.66 10.45 38.31
CA VAL A 248 -7.72 9.75 39.60
C VAL A 248 -7.08 10.59 40.71
N LEU A 249 -5.95 11.25 40.46
CA LEU A 249 -5.38 12.20 41.41
C LEU A 249 -6.40 13.29 41.79
N GLN A 250 -7.09 13.88 40.81
CA GLN A 250 -8.12 14.89 41.09
C GLN A 250 -9.22 14.36 42.02
N GLN A 251 -9.60 13.10 41.89
CA GLN A 251 -10.56 12.45 42.79
C GLN A 251 -9.99 12.34 44.21
N ILE A 252 -8.77 11.82 44.37
CA ILE A 252 -8.10 11.68 45.67
C ILE A 252 -7.99 13.05 46.37
N LEU A 253 -7.57 14.09 45.64
CA LEU A 253 -7.43 15.44 46.18
C LEU A 253 -8.78 15.99 46.65
N SER A 254 -9.84 15.79 45.86
CA SER A 254 -11.20 16.24 46.20
C SER A 254 -11.78 15.51 47.42
N GLN A 255 -11.57 14.19 47.52
CA GLN A 255 -12.06 13.38 48.64
C GLN A 255 -11.39 13.74 49.96
N ASN A 256 -10.13 14.20 49.92
CA ASN A 256 -9.33 14.51 51.10
C ASN A 256 -9.18 16.03 51.35
N ASN A 257 -9.91 16.88 50.62
CA ASN A 257 -9.83 18.35 50.72
C ASN A 257 -8.38 18.89 50.64
N LEU A 258 -7.61 18.34 49.69
CA LEU A 258 -6.25 18.75 49.40
C LEU A 258 -6.24 19.82 48.28
N PRO A 259 -5.34 20.81 48.35
CA PRO A 259 -5.26 21.87 47.34
C PRO A 259 -4.71 21.34 46.02
N GLN A 260 -5.03 22.00 44.91
CA GLN A 260 -4.32 21.80 43.64
C GLN A 260 -2.88 22.29 43.76
N ARG A 261 -1.94 21.50 43.25
CA ARG A 261 -0.50 21.79 43.25
C ARG A 261 0.10 21.48 41.88
N GLN A 262 1.34 21.92 41.68
CA GLN A 262 2.10 21.59 40.48
C GLN A 262 2.32 20.08 40.43
N ILE A 263 1.99 19.47 39.29
CA ILE A 263 2.30 18.06 39.05
C ILE A 263 3.71 17.96 38.49
N ASN A 264 4.49 17.02 39.02
CA ASN A 264 5.83 16.74 38.57
C ASN A 264 5.98 15.23 38.41
N ILE A 265 5.93 14.75 37.17
CA ILE A 265 6.17 13.35 36.81
C ILE A 265 7.67 13.20 36.65
N ASN A 266 8.32 12.96 37.78
CA ASN A 266 9.75 13.06 37.90
C ASN A 266 10.51 11.78 37.49
N GLU A 267 9.77 10.76 37.05
CA GLU A 267 10.24 9.64 36.23
C GLU A 267 9.13 9.26 35.24
N TYR A 268 9.44 9.23 33.94
CA TYR A 268 8.52 8.75 32.90
C TYR A 268 9.28 8.05 31.77
N ALA A 269 8.55 7.23 31.02
CA ALA A 269 9.03 6.42 29.91
C ALA A 269 10.01 5.32 30.35
N THR A 270 9.59 4.08 30.11
CA THR A 270 10.47 2.91 30.12
C THR A 270 11.54 3.04 29.04
N PHE A 271 12.63 2.26 29.15
CA PHE A 271 13.70 2.25 28.16
C PHE A 271 13.22 2.03 26.71
N ASN A 272 12.20 1.20 26.49
CA ASN A 272 11.65 0.97 25.14
C ASN A 272 10.77 2.12 24.61
N GLU A 273 10.29 3.00 25.49
CA GLU A 273 9.49 4.18 25.12
C GLU A 273 10.37 5.40 24.87
N GLN A 274 11.64 5.30 25.23
CA GLN A 274 12.69 6.30 25.05
C GLN A 274 13.20 6.34 23.61
N VAL A 275 12.26 6.51 22.69
CA VAL A 275 12.42 6.62 21.22
C VAL A 275 11.74 7.90 20.73
N PRO A 276 12.03 8.41 19.52
CA PRO A 276 11.46 9.67 19.03
C PRO A 276 9.92 9.74 19.06
N ALA A 277 9.22 8.65 18.71
CA ALA A 277 7.77 8.54 18.80
C ALA A 277 7.23 8.70 20.24
N GLY A 278 7.84 8.00 21.19
CA GLY A 278 7.46 8.04 22.60
C GLY A 278 7.78 9.38 23.26
N SER A 279 8.94 9.96 22.95
CA SER A 279 9.31 11.30 23.41
C SER A 279 8.28 12.36 22.99
N ALA A 280 7.85 12.35 21.73
CA ALA A 280 6.82 13.26 21.25
C ALA A 280 5.45 13.02 21.91
N PHE A 281 5.12 11.78 22.26
CA PHE A 281 3.89 11.44 22.98
C PHE A 281 3.89 12.05 24.39
N TRP A 282 4.96 11.82 25.17
CA TRP A 282 5.08 12.35 26.53
C TRP A 282 5.12 13.88 26.58
N ILE A 283 5.84 14.52 25.64
CA ILE A 283 5.82 15.99 25.47
C ILE A 283 4.39 16.52 25.37
N SER A 284 3.55 15.86 24.56
CA SER A 284 2.17 16.26 24.31
C SER A 284 1.31 16.22 25.58
N GLN A 285 1.46 15.15 26.36
CA GLN A 285 0.72 14.92 27.60
C GLN A 285 1.05 15.97 28.66
N PHE A 286 2.33 16.22 28.90
CA PHE A 286 2.79 17.15 29.94
C PHE A 286 2.51 18.61 29.60
N GLU A 287 2.73 19.00 28.33
CA GLU A 287 2.39 20.37 27.87
C GLU A 287 0.89 20.65 27.96
N ARG A 288 0.02 19.66 27.71
CA ARG A 288 -1.44 19.82 27.84
C ARG A 288 -1.85 20.12 29.28
N ARG A 289 -1.26 19.43 30.26
CA ARG A 289 -1.65 19.53 31.68
C ARG A 289 -0.79 20.50 32.50
N ASN A 290 0.18 21.17 31.87
CA ASN A 290 1.20 21.96 32.55
C ASN A 290 1.94 21.15 33.63
N ALA A 291 2.12 19.85 33.43
CA ALA A 291 2.89 19.01 34.33
C ALA A 291 4.36 19.08 33.96
N ILE A 292 5.25 19.10 34.95
CA ILE A 292 6.69 18.92 34.75
C ILE A 292 6.93 17.42 34.49
N GLY A 293 7.81 17.08 33.57
CA GLY A 293 8.18 15.71 33.25
C GLY A 293 9.70 15.56 33.22
N LEU A 294 10.22 14.55 33.93
CA LEU A 294 11.63 14.17 33.88
C LEU A 294 11.74 12.74 33.36
N ARG A 295 12.49 12.58 32.26
CA ARG A 295 12.70 11.30 31.60
C ARG A 295 13.42 10.36 32.58
N GLY A 296 12.91 9.14 32.71
CA GLY A 296 13.55 8.09 33.50
C GLY A 296 14.95 7.75 32.96
N ASN A 297 15.78 7.12 33.78
CA ASN A 297 17.12 6.72 33.38
C ASN A 297 17.39 5.28 33.77
N TRP A 298 17.38 4.44 32.75
CA TRP A 298 17.48 2.98 32.87
C TRP A 298 18.93 2.48 32.69
N LEU A 299 19.91 3.38 32.64
CA LEU A 299 21.32 3.05 32.56
C LEU A 299 21.86 2.74 33.97
N GLY A 300 22.91 1.92 34.06
CA GLY A 300 23.52 1.52 35.35
C GLY A 300 24.96 2.00 35.51
N GLY A 301 25.46 1.94 36.75
CA GLY A 301 26.87 2.25 37.05
C GLY A 301 27.25 3.67 36.68
N THR A 302 28.39 3.83 35.99
CA THR A 302 28.89 5.15 35.56
C THR A 302 28.00 5.82 34.51
N GLN A 303 27.28 5.05 33.68
CA GLN A 303 26.39 5.58 32.66
C GLN A 303 25.12 6.20 33.24
N LEU A 304 24.69 5.79 34.45
CA LEU A 304 23.59 6.44 35.17
C LEU A 304 23.87 7.95 35.32
N HIS A 305 25.14 8.30 35.57
CA HIS A 305 25.61 9.66 35.76
C HIS A 305 26.11 10.30 34.45
N ASP A 306 25.76 9.78 33.29
CA ASP A 306 26.25 10.31 32.02
C ASP A 306 25.17 10.23 30.91
N LEU A 307 25.47 10.72 29.71
CA LEU A 307 24.65 10.57 28.51
C LEU A 307 23.28 11.27 28.54
N ALA A 308 23.01 12.10 29.55
CA ALA A 308 21.77 12.87 29.72
C ALA A 308 20.50 12.00 29.58
N ALA A 309 20.44 10.89 30.32
CA ALA A 309 19.33 9.92 30.28
C ALA A 309 19.03 9.40 28.85
N SER A 310 20.09 9.00 28.15
CA SER A 310 20.03 8.51 26.77
C SER A 310 19.40 9.52 25.80
N LEU A 311 19.75 10.80 25.94
CA LEU A 311 19.57 11.80 24.87
C LEU A 311 20.89 12.02 24.11
N LEU A 312 22.02 11.76 24.78
CA LEU A 312 23.34 11.88 24.19
C LEU A 312 24.01 10.51 24.17
N SER A 313 24.98 10.37 23.29
CA SER A 313 25.94 9.27 23.29
C SER A 313 27.33 9.84 23.00
N LYS A 314 28.36 9.00 23.06
CA LYS A 314 29.75 9.36 22.79
C LYS A 314 30.48 8.16 22.16
N PRO A 315 31.70 8.32 21.61
CA PRO A 315 32.37 7.24 20.88
C PRO A 315 32.59 5.97 21.71
N ASP A 316 32.81 6.13 23.01
CA ASP A 316 32.90 5.04 23.98
C ASP A 316 32.00 5.37 25.18
N PRO A 317 30.73 4.92 25.16
CA PRO A 317 29.77 5.23 26.22
C PRO A 317 30.06 4.51 27.54
N ASP A 318 30.89 3.46 27.56
CA ASP A 318 31.23 2.72 28.78
C ASP A 318 32.38 3.39 29.56
N ASN A 319 33.21 4.18 28.87
CA ASN A 319 34.26 4.95 29.51
C ASN A 319 33.74 6.30 30.05
N TYR A 320 33.57 6.38 31.38
CA TYR A 320 33.08 7.58 32.07
C TYR A 320 33.88 8.85 31.75
N ALA A 321 35.20 8.78 31.56
CA ALA A 321 36.04 9.94 31.26
C ALA A 321 36.07 10.34 29.78
N SER A 322 35.50 9.51 28.89
CA SER A 322 35.45 9.79 27.45
C SER A 322 34.59 11.02 27.14
N THR A 323 35.00 11.81 26.14
CA THR A 323 34.31 13.02 25.66
C THR A 323 33.93 12.87 24.18
N GLY A 324 33.48 13.94 23.52
CA GLY A 324 33.02 13.89 22.12
C GLY A 324 31.54 13.52 21.98
N TYR A 325 30.71 14.03 22.90
CA TYR A 325 29.27 13.80 22.91
C TYR A 325 28.58 14.20 21.60
N TYR A 326 27.59 13.40 21.22
CA TYR A 326 26.74 13.66 20.06
C TYR A 326 25.27 13.29 20.36
N PRO A 327 24.31 13.93 19.69
CA PRO A 327 22.89 13.68 19.89
C PRO A 327 22.43 12.37 19.23
N ASN A 328 21.50 11.68 19.89
CA ASN A 328 20.74 10.59 19.30
C ASN A 328 19.40 11.08 18.70
N GLY A 329 18.52 10.15 18.32
CA GLY A 329 17.23 10.48 17.68
C GLY A 329 16.29 11.29 18.58
N ASP A 330 16.16 10.92 19.85
CA ASP A 330 15.29 11.59 20.83
C ASP A 330 15.73 13.03 21.07
N TRP A 331 17.03 13.28 21.16
CA TRP A 331 17.55 14.63 21.34
C TRP A 331 17.08 15.58 20.24
N TRP A 332 16.99 15.12 18.98
CA TRP A 332 16.48 15.96 17.89
C TRP A 332 14.99 16.26 18.01
N VAL A 333 14.20 15.38 18.62
CA VAL A 333 12.79 15.68 18.96
C VAL A 333 12.73 16.77 20.02
N TYR A 334 13.53 16.68 21.09
CA TYR A 334 13.60 17.71 22.12
C TYR A 334 14.19 19.03 21.61
N ASN A 335 15.13 18.97 20.68
CA ASN A 335 15.66 20.14 20.00
C ASN A 335 14.58 20.85 19.19
N TYR A 336 13.82 20.11 18.37
CA TYR A 336 12.69 20.69 17.64
C TYR A 336 11.60 21.23 18.60
N TYR A 337 11.32 20.52 19.68
CA TYR A 337 10.40 20.93 20.73
C TYR A 337 10.82 22.25 21.39
N SER A 338 12.10 22.44 21.71
CA SER A 338 12.59 23.65 22.38
C SER A 338 12.85 24.81 21.42
N GLN A 339 13.39 24.54 20.24
CA GLN A 339 13.85 25.58 19.31
C GLN A 339 12.79 25.99 18.27
N ASN A 340 11.94 25.05 17.82
CA ASN A 340 11.02 25.28 16.71
C ASN A 340 9.57 25.44 17.15
N MET A 341 9.12 24.75 18.20
CA MET A 341 7.73 24.82 18.70
C MET A 341 7.49 26.11 19.49
N THR A 342 7.68 27.26 18.85
CA THR A 342 7.58 28.60 19.43
C THR A 342 6.16 29.18 19.37
N GLY A 343 5.95 30.35 19.99
CA GLY A 343 4.70 31.09 19.93
C GLY A 343 3.72 30.74 21.05
N LYS A 344 2.51 30.33 20.69
CA LYS A 344 1.45 29.94 21.64
C LYS A 344 1.05 28.50 21.45
N ARG A 345 0.97 27.74 22.54
CA ARG A 345 0.42 26.39 22.59
C ARG A 345 -1.08 26.43 22.27
N VAL A 346 -1.58 25.43 21.58
CA VAL A 346 -3.01 25.27 21.29
C VAL A 346 -3.56 24.00 21.96
N PRO A 347 -4.85 23.95 22.30
CA PRO A 347 -5.46 22.75 22.84
C PRO A 347 -5.36 21.57 21.87
N THR A 348 -5.00 20.41 22.41
CA THR A 348 -5.01 19.12 21.71
C THR A 348 -5.74 18.08 22.56
N SER A 349 -6.32 17.07 21.93
CA SER A 349 -6.86 15.88 22.59
C SER A 349 -5.97 14.68 22.33
N VAL A 350 -5.94 13.70 23.23
CA VAL A 350 -5.39 12.37 22.92
C VAL A 350 -6.35 11.61 21.98
N SER A 351 -5.82 10.67 21.21
CA SER A 351 -6.59 9.69 20.43
C SER A 351 -7.53 8.85 21.30
N SER A 352 -8.57 8.27 20.69
CA SER A 352 -9.63 7.56 21.42
C SER A 352 -9.18 6.30 22.17
N ASP A 353 -8.06 5.72 21.79
CA ASP A 353 -7.41 4.56 22.42
C ASP A 353 -6.28 4.96 23.37
N GLY A 354 -5.98 6.27 23.48
CA GLY A 354 -4.96 6.79 24.39
C GLY A 354 -3.52 6.59 23.91
N ARG A 355 -3.29 6.11 22.68
CA ARG A 355 -1.97 5.66 22.21
C ARG A 355 -1.28 6.61 21.24
N PHE A 356 -2.01 7.57 20.70
CA PHE A 356 -1.49 8.60 19.81
C PHE A 356 -1.92 9.99 20.27
N ASP A 357 -1.01 10.94 20.14
CA ASP A 357 -1.18 12.28 20.65
C ASP A 357 -0.45 13.33 19.80
N ALA A 358 -0.73 14.61 20.05
CA ALA A 358 -0.11 15.73 19.39
C ALA A 358 0.15 16.91 20.34
N TYR A 359 1.31 17.54 20.15
CA TYR A 359 1.64 18.85 20.69
C TYR A 359 1.63 19.85 19.55
N ALA A 360 1.05 21.03 19.76
CA ALA A 360 0.92 22.01 18.68
C ALA A 360 1.10 23.45 19.16
N THR A 361 1.74 24.25 18.32
CA THR A 361 1.96 25.68 18.57
C THR A 361 1.65 26.52 17.34
N VAL A 362 1.33 27.79 17.58
CA VAL A 362 1.13 28.82 16.56
C VAL A 362 2.01 30.01 16.88
N ASP A 363 2.93 30.29 15.97
CA ASP A 363 3.81 31.45 16.04
C ASP A 363 3.34 32.51 15.05
N LYS A 364 2.89 33.64 15.60
CA LYS A 364 2.42 34.78 14.82
C LYS A 364 3.56 35.55 14.16
N ALA A 365 4.76 35.56 14.75
CA ALA A 365 5.91 36.28 14.21
C ALA A 365 6.42 35.58 12.94
N THR A 366 6.61 34.26 13.01
CA THR A 366 7.02 33.45 11.85
C THR A 366 5.86 33.02 10.96
N ARG A 367 4.62 33.39 11.33
CA ARG A 367 3.37 33.04 10.63
C ARG A 367 3.23 31.54 10.38
N THR A 368 3.65 30.72 11.33
CA THR A 368 3.72 29.26 11.15
C THR A 368 2.98 28.56 12.29
N ALA A 369 2.16 27.57 11.95
CA ALA A 369 1.62 26.61 12.90
C ALA A 369 2.43 25.31 12.78
N ARG A 370 2.71 24.68 13.92
CA ARG A 370 3.51 23.46 14.01
C ARG A 370 2.79 22.42 14.85
N VAL A 371 2.86 21.17 14.45
CA VAL A 371 2.25 20.03 15.11
C VAL A 371 3.29 18.93 15.19
N LEU A 372 3.72 18.58 16.40
CA LEU A 372 4.56 17.41 16.68
C LEU A 372 3.62 16.26 17.06
N LEU A 373 3.75 15.14 16.37
CA LEU A 373 2.91 13.96 16.55
C LEU A 373 3.67 12.93 17.38
N GLY A 374 3.01 12.13 18.20
CA GLY A 374 3.70 11.13 19.02
C GLY A 374 2.83 9.92 19.33
N CYS A 375 3.43 8.74 19.30
CA CYS A 375 2.77 7.47 19.63
C CYS A 375 3.39 6.88 20.90
N HIS A 376 2.59 6.21 21.73
CA HIS A 376 3.05 5.48 22.91
C HIS A 376 3.53 4.07 22.50
N PRO A 377 4.85 3.78 22.51
CA PRO A 377 5.35 2.50 22.01
C PRO A 377 4.92 1.30 22.89
N PRO A 378 4.76 0.09 22.31
CA PRO A 378 4.73 -0.20 20.88
C PRO A 378 3.36 0.14 20.28
N THR A 379 3.34 1.05 19.31
CA THR A 379 2.13 1.44 18.59
C THR A 379 2.43 1.57 17.11
N THR A 380 1.71 0.82 16.29
CA THR A 380 1.63 0.97 14.84
C THR A 380 0.16 1.10 14.45
N GLY A 381 -0.12 1.74 13.32
CA GLY A 381 -1.49 1.92 12.85
C GLY A 381 -1.73 3.23 12.14
N THR A 382 -2.98 3.45 11.76
CA THR A 382 -3.42 4.70 11.11
C THR A 382 -4.29 5.51 12.06
N TYR A 383 -4.01 6.80 12.20
CA TYR A 383 -4.80 7.75 12.98
C TYR A 383 -5.34 8.88 12.08
N ILE A 384 -6.56 9.36 12.31
CA ILE A 384 -7.05 10.58 11.64
C ILE A 384 -6.86 11.78 12.56
N VAL A 385 -5.92 12.65 12.22
CA VAL A 385 -5.69 13.92 12.90
C VAL A 385 -6.65 14.96 12.37
N THR A 386 -7.32 15.69 13.26
CA THR A 386 -8.28 16.74 12.87
C THR A 386 -7.77 18.11 13.28
N PHE A 387 -7.67 19.03 12.32
CA PHE A 387 -7.41 20.44 12.58
C PHE A 387 -8.72 21.23 12.59
N SER A 388 -9.02 21.87 13.71
CA SER A 388 -10.16 22.80 13.84
C SER A 388 -9.72 24.23 14.11
N GLY A 389 -10.66 25.17 14.04
CA GLY A 389 -10.35 26.58 14.35
C GLY A 389 -9.55 27.33 13.29
N LEU A 390 -9.38 26.78 12.07
CA LEU A 390 -8.53 27.35 11.01
C LEU A 390 -8.90 28.78 10.61
N LYS A 391 -10.16 29.19 10.80
CA LYS A 391 -10.61 30.57 10.61
C LYS A 391 -9.78 31.58 11.42
N LYS A 392 -9.38 31.22 12.65
CA LYS A 392 -8.56 32.08 13.53
C LYS A 392 -7.12 32.22 13.03
N LEU A 393 -6.65 31.30 12.19
CA LEU A 393 -5.35 31.35 11.52
C LEU A 393 -5.38 32.14 10.21
N GLY A 394 -6.53 32.72 9.85
CA GLY A 394 -6.72 33.44 8.59
C GLY A 394 -6.82 32.54 7.36
N LEU A 395 -7.02 31.24 7.55
CA LEU A 395 -7.17 30.27 6.47
C LEU A 395 -8.61 30.29 5.90
N PRO A 396 -8.78 29.99 4.60
CA PRO A 396 -10.07 30.08 3.94
C PRO A 396 -11.05 29.01 4.44
N ARG A 397 -12.35 29.21 4.22
CA ARG A 397 -13.40 28.24 4.58
C ARG A 397 -13.24 26.92 3.83
N SER A 398 -12.77 26.99 2.58
CA SER A 398 -12.49 25.86 1.71
C SER A 398 -11.27 26.15 0.85
N GLY A 399 -10.53 25.12 0.44
CA GLY A 399 -9.34 25.26 -0.40
C GLY A 399 -8.32 24.18 -0.08
N THR A 400 -7.04 24.46 -0.31
CA THR A 400 -5.94 23.54 -0.03
C THR A 400 -4.99 24.15 1.00
N LEU A 401 -4.69 23.41 2.07
CA LEU A 401 -3.66 23.69 3.05
C LEU A 401 -2.37 22.95 2.64
N GLN A 402 -1.29 23.68 2.43
CA GLN A 402 0.03 23.07 2.21
C GLN A 402 0.67 22.78 3.57
N VAL A 403 0.95 21.50 3.82
CA VAL A 403 1.58 21.02 5.05
C VAL A 403 2.95 20.46 4.72
N LYS A 404 3.98 21.09 5.29
CA LYS A 404 5.35 20.61 5.30
C LYS A 404 5.48 19.44 6.27
N THR A 405 6.08 18.34 5.85
CA THR A 405 6.30 17.17 6.72
C THR A 405 7.78 16.98 7.02
N LEU A 406 8.12 16.88 8.31
CA LEU A 406 9.45 16.57 8.80
C LEU A 406 9.46 15.17 9.43
N LYS A 407 10.48 14.36 9.14
CA LYS A 407 10.69 13.03 9.73
C LYS A 407 11.90 13.05 10.65
N PHE A 408 11.75 12.51 11.86
CA PHE A 408 12.87 12.30 12.78
C PHE A 408 13.46 10.91 12.53
N ALA A 409 14.75 10.85 12.22
CA ALA A 409 15.44 9.61 11.92
C ALA A 409 15.81 8.85 13.21
N VAL A 410 15.92 7.52 13.10
CA VAL A 410 16.35 6.62 14.17
C VAL A 410 17.50 5.77 13.63
N GLY A 411 18.55 5.58 14.42
CA GLY A 411 19.69 4.74 14.07
C GLY A 411 19.46 3.26 14.38
N ASP A 412 20.44 2.41 14.05
CA ASP A 412 20.36 0.96 14.31
C ASP A 412 20.25 0.65 15.81
N ASP A 413 20.93 1.45 16.63
CA ASP A 413 20.72 1.52 18.08
C ASP A 413 20.12 2.88 18.44
N VAL A 414 18.85 2.89 18.89
CA VAL A 414 18.11 4.12 19.19
C VAL A 414 18.80 4.98 20.25
N HIS A 415 19.46 4.34 21.21
CA HIS A 415 20.01 4.99 22.39
C HIS A 415 21.42 5.53 22.14
N TYR A 416 22.23 4.80 21.36
CA TYR A 416 23.65 5.12 21.20
C TYR A 416 24.04 5.67 19.83
N SER A 417 23.19 5.57 18.80
CA SER A 417 23.54 6.02 17.45
C SER A 417 23.57 7.54 17.32
N GLN A 418 24.58 8.06 16.63
CA GLN A 418 24.62 9.48 16.25
C GLN A 418 23.58 9.78 15.18
N MET A 419 22.71 10.76 15.44
CA MET A 419 21.67 11.18 14.51
C MET A 419 21.83 12.65 14.07
N GLY A 420 21.23 12.98 12.94
CA GLY A 420 21.17 14.34 12.39
C GLY A 420 19.80 15.00 12.57
N PRO A 421 19.67 16.29 12.18
CA PRO A 421 18.42 17.04 12.25
C PRO A 421 17.28 16.37 11.45
N PRO A 422 16.01 16.68 11.73
CA PRO A 422 14.88 16.06 11.06
C PRO A 422 14.91 16.30 9.53
N GLN A 423 14.60 15.24 8.78
CA GLN A 423 14.57 15.26 7.32
C GLN A 423 13.29 15.92 6.81
N ASP A 424 13.43 16.86 5.88
CA ASP A 424 12.31 17.48 5.17
C ASP A 424 11.79 16.57 4.06
N LEU A 425 10.54 16.13 4.17
CA LEU A 425 9.87 15.29 3.17
C LEU A 425 9.08 16.12 2.15
N GLY A 426 9.09 17.45 2.26
CA GLY A 426 8.40 18.34 1.34
C GLY A 426 7.00 18.76 1.82
N ASN A 427 6.26 19.42 0.92
CA ASN A 427 4.94 19.99 1.19
C ASN A 427 3.85 19.20 0.47
N TYR A 428 2.78 18.88 1.20
CA TYR A 428 1.64 18.14 0.70
C TYR A 428 0.34 18.94 0.85
N GLY A 429 -0.49 18.93 -0.19
CA GLY A 429 -1.75 19.65 -0.21
C GLY A 429 -2.89 18.86 0.43
N HIS A 430 -3.56 19.45 1.42
CA HIS A 430 -4.72 18.85 2.09
C HIS A 430 -5.96 19.72 1.95
N THR A 431 -7.12 19.11 1.66
CA THR A 431 -8.36 19.85 1.49
C THR A 431 -8.86 20.45 2.80
N ILE A 432 -9.10 21.75 2.78
CA ILE A 432 -9.88 22.46 3.81
C ILE A 432 -11.35 22.38 3.41
N SER A 433 -12.20 21.95 4.34
CA SER A 433 -13.65 21.99 4.19
C SER A 433 -14.29 22.54 5.46
N ASN A 434 -15.06 23.62 5.33
CA ASN A 434 -15.67 24.33 6.46
C ASN A 434 -14.71 24.68 7.60
N TYR A 435 -13.51 25.20 7.27
CA TYR A 435 -12.44 25.51 8.24
C TYR A 435 -11.90 24.30 9.02
N LEU A 436 -12.09 23.08 8.50
CA LEU A 436 -11.53 21.85 9.03
C LEU A 436 -10.57 21.23 8.02
N VAL A 437 -9.52 20.59 8.50
CA VAL A 437 -8.69 19.65 7.72
C VAL A 437 -8.62 18.35 8.50
N THR A 438 -8.76 17.21 7.81
CA THR A 438 -8.50 15.90 8.39
C THR A 438 -7.34 15.25 7.64
N LEU A 439 -6.27 14.91 8.36
CA LEU A 439 -5.06 14.34 7.80
C LEU A 439 -4.88 12.91 8.34
N PRO A 440 -4.64 11.91 7.49
CA PRO A 440 -4.21 10.61 7.98
C PRO A 440 -2.75 10.68 8.46
N PHE A 441 -2.49 10.10 9.60
CA PHE A 441 -1.15 9.83 10.12
C PHE A 441 -0.92 8.31 10.10
N TYR A 442 0.20 7.90 9.51
CA TYR A 442 0.55 6.49 9.34
C TYR A 442 1.76 6.17 10.19
N GLN A 443 1.55 5.47 11.29
CA GLN A 443 2.63 4.98 12.16
C GLN A 443 3.04 3.57 11.68
N THR A 444 4.13 3.50 10.91
CA THR A 444 4.58 2.26 10.25
C THR A 444 5.50 1.39 11.11
N ASP A 445 6.11 1.97 12.13
CA ASP A 445 6.99 1.36 13.12
C ASP A 445 6.71 1.97 14.50
N ASP A 446 7.36 1.54 15.57
CA ASP A 446 7.13 2.02 16.94
C ASP A 446 8.13 3.08 17.42
N VAL A 447 9.02 3.57 16.55
CA VAL A 447 10.13 4.45 16.93
C VAL A 447 10.13 5.81 16.22
N THR A 448 9.72 5.85 14.97
CA THR A 448 9.78 7.02 14.09
C THR A 448 8.69 8.02 14.45
N THR A 449 9.02 9.30 14.43
CA THR A 449 8.03 10.37 14.57
C THR A 449 8.12 11.44 13.48
N TYR A 450 7.11 12.30 13.44
CA TYR A 450 6.95 13.34 12.43
C TYR A 450 6.45 14.65 13.04
N ALA A 451 6.82 15.76 12.39
CA ALA A 451 6.23 17.07 12.62
C ALA A 451 5.62 17.62 11.33
N TRP A 452 4.52 18.36 11.50
CA TRP A 452 3.81 19.05 10.43
C TRP A 452 3.87 20.55 10.64
N GLU A 453 4.24 21.29 9.59
CA GLU A 453 4.26 22.75 9.62
C GLU A 453 3.41 23.32 8.50
N PHE A 454 2.67 24.40 8.76
CA PHE A 454 1.94 25.12 7.71
C PHE A 454 1.86 26.62 7.96
N LYS A 455 1.75 27.38 6.88
CA LYS A 455 1.69 28.85 6.94
C LYS A 455 0.29 29.34 7.32
N THR A 456 0.28 30.30 8.22
CA THR A 456 -0.92 31.05 8.64
C THR A 456 -0.99 32.37 7.87
N ARG A 457 -2.18 32.98 7.76
CA ARG A 457 -2.37 34.25 7.02
C ARG A 457 -2.66 35.40 7.98
N PHE A 458 -1.60 35.92 8.59
CA PHE A 458 -1.63 37.16 9.39
C PHE A 458 -0.92 38.31 8.65
N ARG A 459 -1.49 39.53 8.67
CA ARG A 459 -0.78 40.79 8.34
C ARG A 459 -1.22 41.87 9.34
N ASN A 460 -0.28 42.45 10.08
CA ASN A 460 -0.51 43.50 11.10
C ASN A 460 -1.63 43.17 12.12
N GLY A 461 -1.67 41.95 12.64
CA GLY A 461 -2.66 41.55 13.65
C GLY A 461 -4.10 41.38 13.14
N ARG A 462 -4.35 41.49 11.82
CA ARG A 462 -5.65 41.26 11.18
C ARG A 462 -5.56 40.15 10.11
N VAL A 463 -6.67 39.46 9.90
CA VAL A 463 -6.83 38.40 8.88
C VAL A 463 -6.79 39.05 7.49
N VAL A 464 -5.92 38.57 6.61
CA VAL A 464 -5.84 39.05 5.22
C VAL A 464 -6.92 38.34 4.40
N VAL A 465 -7.99 39.06 4.07
CA VAL A 465 -8.99 38.60 3.10
C VAL A 465 -8.59 39.15 1.73
N SER A 466 -8.05 38.30 0.86
CA SER A 466 -7.96 38.61 -0.56
C SER A 466 -9.30 38.25 -1.22
N LEU A 467 -10.05 39.27 -1.65
CA LEU A 467 -11.23 39.15 -2.51
C LEU A 467 -10.84 38.51 -3.87
N PRO A 468 -11.76 37.76 -4.48
CA PRO A 468 -12.29 38.22 -5.75
C PRO A 468 -13.81 38.42 -5.69
N ILE A 469 -14.25 39.50 -6.32
CA ILE A 469 -15.65 39.86 -6.57
C ILE A 469 -16.24 38.85 -7.56
N LEU A 470 -17.40 38.29 -7.25
CA LEU A 470 -18.53 38.17 -8.17
C LEU A 470 -19.82 37.91 -7.36
N GLN A 471 -20.84 38.65 -7.75
CA GLN A 471 -22.11 38.88 -7.05
C GLN A 471 -22.92 37.60 -6.86
N GLU A 472 -23.55 37.44 -5.68
CA GLU A 472 -24.88 36.84 -5.64
C GLU A 472 -25.74 37.51 -4.58
N LYS A 473 -26.98 37.79 -4.99
CA LYS A 473 -27.89 38.74 -4.39
C LYS A 473 -28.44 38.25 -3.05
N SER A 474 -28.59 39.23 -2.16
CA SER A 474 -29.38 39.20 -0.94
C SER A 474 -30.82 38.75 -1.15
N HIS A 475 -31.36 37.94 -0.23
CA HIS A 475 -32.67 38.03 0.41
C HIS A 475 -32.77 36.83 1.39
N ALA A 476 -33.36 36.85 2.59
CA ALA A 476 -33.73 37.88 3.55
C ALA A 476 -34.17 37.11 4.83
N LYS A 477 -33.98 37.74 5.99
CA LYS A 477 -34.72 37.61 7.26
C LYS A 477 -34.47 36.42 8.21
N LEU A 478 -33.90 36.81 9.36
CA LEU A 478 -33.97 36.18 10.68
C LEU A 478 -35.41 36.08 11.22
N ALA A 479 -35.63 35.09 12.09
CA ALA A 479 -36.25 35.32 13.41
C ALA A 479 -35.67 34.33 14.47
N PRO A 480 -35.59 34.70 15.76
CA PRO A 480 -34.76 34.02 16.77
C PRO A 480 -35.56 33.31 17.89
N SER A 481 -34.81 32.57 18.73
CA SER A 481 -35.14 32.05 20.08
C SER A 481 -35.90 30.70 20.13
N GLN A 482 -35.64 29.72 21.01
CA GLN A 482 -35.03 29.67 22.35
C GLN A 482 -34.44 28.26 22.67
N PRO A 483 -33.71 28.07 23.78
CA PRO A 483 -32.83 26.94 24.03
C PRO A 483 -33.58 25.75 24.65
N SER A 484 -33.22 24.51 24.28
CA SER A 484 -33.56 23.36 25.11
C SER A 484 -32.51 22.25 25.03
N LYS A 485 -31.97 21.97 26.23
CA LYS A 485 -31.55 20.67 26.76
C LYS A 485 -30.56 19.85 25.93
N VAL A 486 -29.31 19.93 26.40
CA VAL A 486 -28.31 18.86 26.27
C VAL A 486 -28.96 17.53 26.66
N SER A 487 -29.06 16.59 25.73
CA SER A 487 -29.35 15.18 26.04
C SER A 487 -28.23 14.31 25.50
N LEU A 488 -27.72 13.43 26.35
CA LEU A 488 -26.88 12.30 26.00
C LEU A 488 -27.62 11.41 24.98
N SER A 489 -27.46 11.63 23.68
CA SER A 489 -27.81 10.60 22.66
C SER A 489 -27.19 10.77 21.27
N GLN A 490 -26.39 11.81 20.99
CA GLN A 490 -25.76 11.96 19.66
C GLN A 490 -24.55 11.01 19.43
N LYS A 491 -23.78 10.66 20.48
CA LYS A 491 -22.68 9.69 20.38
C LYS A 491 -23.18 8.26 20.11
N THR A 492 -24.31 7.87 20.71
CA THR A 492 -24.95 6.57 20.50
C THR A 492 -25.66 6.51 19.15
N ARG A 493 -26.31 7.60 18.70
CA ARG A 493 -26.84 7.67 17.33
C ARG A 493 -25.73 7.49 16.29
N GLY A 494 -24.59 8.16 16.38
CA GLY A 494 -23.51 7.99 15.41
C GLY A 494 -22.87 6.59 15.40
N ILE A 495 -22.82 5.88 16.53
CA ILE A 495 -22.34 4.48 16.59
C ILE A 495 -23.39 3.54 15.98
N VAL A 496 -24.66 3.68 16.36
CA VAL A 496 -25.77 2.90 15.81
C VAL A 496 -25.97 3.18 14.32
N GLU A 497 -25.80 4.41 13.87
CA GLU A 497 -25.92 4.86 12.48
C GLU A 497 -24.72 4.41 11.63
N ARG A 498 -23.54 4.21 12.23
CA ARG A 498 -22.37 3.57 11.57
C ARG A 498 -22.47 2.05 11.51
N TRP A 499 -23.02 1.40 12.53
CA TRP A 499 -23.35 -0.04 12.48
C TRP A 499 -24.52 -0.30 11.52
N TYR A 500 -25.49 0.60 11.50
CA TYR A 500 -26.56 0.66 10.52
C TYR A 500 -25.97 0.85 9.12
N GLN A 501 -25.04 1.79 8.89
CA GLN A 501 -24.43 1.97 7.58
C GLN A 501 -23.61 0.75 7.11
N ARG A 502 -22.93 0.03 8.03
CA ARG A 502 -22.19 -1.22 7.71
C ARG A 502 -23.10 -2.41 7.42
N ALA A 503 -24.17 -2.56 8.20
CA ALA A 503 -25.21 -3.54 7.92
C ALA A 503 -25.99 -3.18 6.64
N VAL A 504 -26.21 -1.90 6.39
CA VAL A 504 -26.82 -1.34 5.17
C VAL A 504 -25.89 -1.50 3.98
N ASP A 505 -24.56 -1.42 4.11
CA ASP A 505 -23.64 -1.62 2.99
C ASP A 505 -23.56 -3.11 2.60
N LEU A 506 -23.46 -4.03 3.57
CA LEU A 506 -23.52 -5.47 3.30
C LEU A 506 -24.93 -5.94 2.87
N ALA A 507 -25.99 -5.41 3.51
CA ALA A 507 -27.36 -5.66 3.11
C ALA A 507 -27.64 -5.04 1.74
N SER A 508 -27.11 -3.85 1.43
CA SER A 508 -27.25 -3.24 0.11
C SER A 508 -26.48 -4.01 -0.95
N VAL A 509 -25.30 -4.58 -0.65
CA VAL A 509 -24.62 -5.51 -1.57
C VAL A 509 -25.50 -6.73 -1.84
N LYS A 510 -26.07 -7.33 -0.80
CA LYS A 510 -27.02 -8.46 -0.94
C LYS A 510 -28.25 -8.07 -1.76
N THR A 511 -28.87 -6.93 -1.46
CA THR A 511 -30.04 -6.39 -2.18
C THR A 511 -29.69 -6.05 -3.63
N LEU A 512 -28.51 -5.47 -3.88
CA LEU A 512 -28.03 -5.16 -5.23
C LEU A 512 -27.77 -6.43 -6.03
N LEU A 513 -27.20 -7.47 -5.42
CA LEU A 513 -27.00 -8.78 -6.06
C LEU A 513 -28.32 -9.48 -6.37
N GLN A 514 -29.27 -9.46 -5.44
CA GLN A 514 -30.62 -9.99 -5.66
C GLN A 514 -31.36 -9.22 -6.76
N ARG A 515 -31.21 -7.89 -6.78
CA ARG A 515 -31.76 -7.06 -7.85
C ARG A 515 -31.13 -7.42 -9.20
N ASP A 516 -29.83 -7.65 -9.24
CA ASP A 516 -29.14 -8.00 -10.48
C ASP A 516 -29.60 -9.35 -11.05
N GLU A 517 -30.18 -10.24 -10.24
CA GLU A 517 -30.79 -11.50 -10.72
C GLU A 517 -32.12 -11.29 -11.46
N THR A 518 -32.76 -10.14 -11.30
CA THR A 518 -34.08 -9.83 -11.88
C THR A 518 -34.04 -8.60 -12.79
N ASP A 519 -32.92 -7.88 -12.85
CA ASP A 519 -32.72 -6.66 -13.64
C ASP A 519 -32.44 -7.01 -15.11
N VAL A 520 -33.48 -7.39 -15.84
CA VAL A 520 -33.40 -7.72 -17.28
C VAL A 520 -33.06 -6.49 -18.13
N ALA A 521 -33.25 -5.26 -17.60
CA ALA A 521 -32.86 -4.04 -18.30
C ALA A 521 -31.34 -3.87 -18.36
N THR A 522 -30.65 -4.14 -17.24
CA THR A 522 -29.18 -4.09 -17.19
C THR A 522 -28.54 -5.38 -17.72
N TYR A 523 -29.18 -6.53 -17.48
CA TYR A 523 -28.70 -7.87 -17.82
C TYR A 523 -29.74 -8.62 -18.67
N PRO A 524 -29.96 -8.21 -19.94
CA PRO A 524 -30.92 -8.88 -20.81
C PRO A 524 -30.60 -10.37 -21.01
N GLU A 525 -29.34 -10.77 -20.85
CA GLU A 525 -28.89 -12.17 -20.89
C GLU A 525 -29.48 -13.07 -19.81
N LEU A 526 -30.17 -12.53 -18.81
CA LEU A 526 -30.97 -13.31 -17.85
C LEU A 526 -32.08 -14.12 -18.53
N GLN A 527 -32.50 -13.72 -19.74
CA GLN A 527 -33.52 -14.42 -20.53
C GLN A 527 -32.91 -15.28 -21.65
N TRP A 528 -31.58 -15.35 -21.75
CA TRP A 528 -30.89 -16.02 -22.85
C TRP A 528 -30.25 -17.32 -22.37
N ASP A 529 -30.45 -18.37 -23.17
CA ASP A 529 -29.72 -19.63 -23.05
C ASP A 529 -28.42 -19.53 -23.84
N ALA A 530 -27.32 -20.01 -23.25
CA ALA A 530 -26.04 -20.05 -23.92
C ALA A 530 -25.73 -21.48 -24.38
N HIS A 531 -25.18 -21.57 -25.58
CA HIS A 531 -24.67 -22.81 -26.15
C HIS A 531 -23.21 -22.64 -26.55
N VAL A 532 -22.44 -23.73 -26.49
CA VAL A 532 -21.07 -23.77 -26.99
C VAL A 532 -21.10 -23.77 -28.51
N ARG A 533 -20.46 -22.78 -29.12
CA ARG A 533 -20.18 -22.75 -30.55
C ARG A 533 -19.00 -23.67 -30.84
N GLN A 534 -19.18 -24.59 -31.77
CA GLN A 534 -18.15 -25.50 -32.26
C GLN A 534 -17.77 -25.10 -33.69
N GLY A 535 -16.48 -24.94 -33.95
CA GLY A 535 -15.96 -24.61 -35.27
C GLY A 535 -14.83 -23.58 -35.23
N SER A 536 -13.96 -23.65 -36.23
CA SER A 536 -12.82 -22.76 -36.40
C SER A 536 -13.19 -21.40 -37.01
N SER A 537 -14.42 -21.24 -37.53
CA SER A 537 -14.86 -19.97 -38.10
C SER A 537 -14.86 -18.83 -37.06
N LEU A 538 -14.66 -17.60 -37.52
CA LEU A 538 -14.89 -16.41 -36.70
C LEU A 538 -16.37 -16.27 -36.35
N HIS A 539 -16.66 -15.62 -35.23
CA HIS A 539 -18.02 -15.23 -34.90
C HIS A 539 -18.63 -14.41 -36.05
N HIS A 540 -19.90 -14.66 -36.40
CA HIS A 540 -20.55 -14.02 -37.54
C HIS A 540 -20.56 -12.48 -37.45
N GLU A 541 -20.73 -11.92 -36.24
CA GLU A 541 -20.60 -10.47 -36.01
C GLU A 541 -19.16 -9.95 -36.16
N GLU A 542 -18.14 -10.75 -35.86
CA GLU A 542 -16.73 -10.37 -36.14
C GLU A 542 -16.48 -10.33 -37.66
N GLN A 543 -17.05 -11.27 -38.42
CA GLN A 543 -16.95 -11.26 -39.89
C GLN A 543 -17.60 -10.01 -40.49
N LYS A 544 -18.80 -9.63 -40.01
CA LYS A 544 -19.47 -8.38 -40.42
C LYS A 544 -18.65 -7.15 -40.04
N PHE A 545 -18.06 -7.14 -38.84
CA PHE A 545 -17.20 -6.07 -38.38
C PHE A 545 -16.01 -5.84 -39.30
N ILE A 546 -15.35 -6.90 -39.79
CA ILE A 546 -14.22 -6.79 -40.71
C ILE A 546 -14.63 -6.00 -41.96
N GLU A 547 -15.76 -6.34 -42.56
CA GLU A 547 -16.25 -5.64 -43.76
C GLU A 547 -16.63 -4.18 -43.48
N LEU A 548 -17.29 -3.92 -42.35
CA LEU A 548 -17.60 -2.55 -41.91
C LEU A 548 -16.33 -1.73 -41.63
N ARG A 549 -15.31 -2.34 -41.03
CA ARG A 549 -14.04 -1.70 -40.72
C ARG A 549 -13.25 -1.39 -41.99
N LYS A 550 -13.20 -2.31 -42.96
CA LYS A 550 -12.63 -2.04 -44.30
C LYS A 550 -13.34 -0.88 -44.98
N LEU A 551 -14.68 -0.88 -44.99
CA LEU A 551 -15.47 0.20 -45.58
C LEU A 551 -15.13 1.54 -44.92
N ARG A 552 -15.11 1.60 -43.59
CA ARG A 552 -14.76 2.81 -42.83
C ARG A 552 -13.35 3.32 -43.15
N ILE A 553 -12.37 2.42 -43.25
CA ILE A 553 -10.97 2.77 -43.50
C ILE A 553 -10.75 3.27 -44.93
N SER A 554 -11.53 2.76 -45.89
CA SER A 554 -11.48 3.10 -47.31
C SER A 554 -11.99 4.51 -47.63
N SER A 555 -11.84 4.94 -48.89
CA SER A 555 -12.37 6.22 -49.38
C SER A 555 -13.90 6.29 -49.46
N GLN A 556 -14.61 5.16 -49.26
CA GLN A 556 -16.08 5.15 -49.15
C GLN A 556 -16.56 5.52 -47.73
N GLY A 557 -15.67 5.51 -46.74
CA GLY A 557 -15.94 5.83 -45.34
C GLY A 557 -15.25 7.13 -44.91
N GLU A 558 -14.30 7.01 -43.99
CA GLU A 558 -13.56 8.13 -43.37
C GLU A 558 -12.22 8.41 -44.06
N ASP A 559 -11.89 7.67 -45.12
CA ASP A 559 -10.67 7.84 -45.91
C ASP A 559 -9.40 7.79 -45.04
N SER A 560 -9.41 6.91 -44.02
CA SER A 560 -8.37 6.89 -42.98
C SER A 560 -7.06 6.34 -43.54
N LEU A 561 -7.11 5.32 -44.40
CA LEU A 561 -5.91 4.75 -45.03
C LEU A 561 -5.25 5.75 -45.98
N HIS A 562 -6.05 6.49 -46.74
CA HIS A 562 -5.56 7.52 -47.66
C HIS A 562 -4.76 8.59 -46.92
N ARG A 563 -5.34 9.13 -45.84
CA ARG A 563 -4.67 10.10 -44.96
C ARG A 563 -3.45 9.53 -44.25
N PHE A 564 -3.53 8.29 -43.77
CA PHE A 564 -2.39 7.66 -43.08
C PHE A 564 -1.19 7.42 -44.00
N LEU A 565 -1.44 7.01 -45.24
CA LEU A 565 -0.40 6.71 -46.23
C LEU A 565 0.04 7.91 -47.06
N ASP A 566 -0.53 9.10 -46.82
CA ASP A 566 -0.28 10.33 -47.57
C ASP A 566 -0.44 10.10 -49.09
N LEU A 567 -1.53 9.44 -49.49
CA LEU A 567 -1.79 9.11 -50.89
C LEU A 567 -2.15 10.36 -51.72
N PRO A 568 -1.90 10.36 -53.05
CA PRO A 568 -2.31 11.45 -53.94
C PRO A 568 -3.80 11.79 -53.82
N PRO A 569 -4.22 13.07 -53.94
CA PRO A 569 -5.62 13.47 -53.75
C PRO A 569 -6.65 12.78 -54.66
N ASP A 570 -6.21 12.33 -55.84
CA ASP A 570 -7.00 11.63 -56.85
C ASP A 570 -7.10 10.11 -56.61
N GLU A 571 -6.22 9.55 -55.78
CA GLU A 571 -6.23 8.14 -55.44
C GLU A 571 -7.45 7.80 -54.57
N LYS A 572 -8.22 6.78 -54.98
CA LYS A 572 -9.36 6.26 -54.21
C LYS A 572 -9.08 4.83 -53.75
N VAL A 573 -9.12 4.64 -52.43
CA VAL A 573 -8.94 3.35 -51.77
C VAL A 573 -10.25 2.55 -51.86
N ASP A 574 -10.23 1.43 -52.58
CA ASP A 574 -11.32 0.43 -52.58
C ASP A 574 -11.29 -0.37 -51.26
N PRO A 575 -12.44 -0.70 -50.64
CA PRO A 575 -12.49 -1.53 -49.44
C PRO A 575 -11.71 -2.86 -49.53
N ARG A 576 -11.62 -3.46 -50.73
CA ARG A 576 -10.85 -4.71 -50.98
C ARG A 576 -9.33 -4.50 -50.89
N ASP A 577 -8.86 -3.27 -51.10
CA ASP A 577 -7.45 -2.91 -51.09
C ASP A 577 -6.96 -2.63 -49.67
N VAL A 578 -7.87 -2.44 -48.71
CA VAL A 578 -7.54 -2.12 -47.31
C VAL A 578 -6.75 -3.26 -46.65
N PRO A 579 -5.53 -3.00 -46.16
CA PRO A 579 -4.78 -3.93 -45.35
C PRO A 579 -5.46 -4.17 -44.00
N LEU A 580 -5.55 -5.42 -43.57
CA LEU A 580 -6.02 -5.79 -42.24
C LEU A 580 -4.85 -5.72 -41.26
N ILE A 581 -4.88 -4.73 -40.38
CA ILE A 581 -3.79 -4.43 -39.43
C ILE A 581 -4.20 -4.86 -38.02
N ALA A 582 -3.29 -5.54 -37.31
CA ALA A 582 -3.47 -5.90 -35.91
C ALA A 582 -2.32 -5.37 -35.04
N LEU A 583 -2.66 -4.76 -33.90
CA LEU A 583 -1.71 -4.22 -32.94
C LEU A 583 -1.72 -5.03 -31.63
N GLY A 584 -0.60 -5.67 -31.31
CA GLY A 584 -0.41 -6.46 -30.10
C GLY A 584 0.51 -5.78 -29.10
N GLY A 585 0.11 -5.74 -27.82
CA GLY A 585 0.95 -5.28 -26.71
C GLY A 585 1.39 -6.43 -25.80
N SER A 586 2.67 -6.40 -25.41
CA SER A 586 3.29 -7.42 -24.55
C SER A 586 2.84 -7.39 -23.08
N GLY A 587 3.31 -8.35 -22.27
CA GLY A 587 3.14 -8.34 -20.82
C GLY A 587 4.33 -7.73 -20.05
N GLY A 588 4.10 -7.26 -18.83
CA GLY A 588 5.18 -6.71 -17.97
C GLY A 588 4.73 -5.64 -16.96
N GLY A 589 3.55 -5.82 -16.34
CA GLY A 589 3.05 -4.94 -15.29
C GLY A 589 2.83 -3.49 -15.75
N TYR A 590 3.08 -2.54 -14.85
CA TYR A 590 2.82 -1.11 -15.07
C TYR A 590 3.68 -0.49 -16.18
N LYS A 591 4.93 -0.96 -16.34
CA LYS A 591 5.79 -0.51 -17.44
C LYS A 591 5.11 -0.65 -18.79
N VAL A 592 4.55 -1.82 -19.06
CA VAL A 592 3.88 -2.10 -20.34
C VAL A 592 2.50 -1.46 -20.40
N MET A 593 1.81 -1.37 -19.27
CA MET A 593 0.53 -0.65 -19.20
C MET A 593 0.67 0.82 -19.65
N TYR A 594 1.67 1.53 -19.12
CA TYR A 594 1.95 2.91 -19.51
C TYR A 594 2.60 2.99 -20.90
N GLY A 595 3.54 2.10 -21.22
CA GLY A 595 4.17 2.06 -22.55
C GLY A 595 3.16 1.84 -23.67
N PHE A 596 2.27 0.86 -23.55
CA PHE A 596 1.25 0.59 -24.56
C PHE A 596 0.24 1.73 -24.68
N THR A 597 0.01 2.50 -23.60
CA THR A 597 -0.76 3.75 -23.66
C THR A 597 -0.06 4.79 -24.51
N GLY A 598 1.25 4.97 -24.34
CA GLY A 598 2.08 5.85 -25.18
C GLY A 598 2.08 5.39 -26.64
N PHE A 599 2.11 4.08 -26.91
CA PHE A 599 1.99 3.56 -28.28
C PHE A 599 0.63 3.93 -28.90
N ILE A 600 -0.48 3.70 -28.19
CA ILE A 600 -1.83 4.06 -28.67
C ILE A 600 -1.94 5.57 -28.91
N SER A 601 -1.40 6.39 -28.00
CA SER A 601 -1.34 7.84 -28.13
C SER A 601 -0.61 8.27 -29.42
N ALA A 602 0.58 7.73 -29.66
CA ALA A 602 1.34 7.98 -30.89
C ALA A 602 0.61 7.45 -32.14
N ALA A 603 0.02 6.26 -32.08
CA ALA A 603 -0.75 5.69 -33.19
C ALA A 603 -1.97 6.54 -33.54
N LYS A 604 -2.66 7.13 -32.56
CA LYS A 604 -3.74 8.10 -32.78
C LYS A 604 -3.23 9.40 -33.39
N LYS A 605 -2.14 9.96 -32.83
CA LYS A 605 -1.52 11.19 -33.32
C LYS A 605 -1.18 11.12 -34.81
N HIS A 606 -0.72 9.96 -35.28
CA HIS A 606 -0.31 9.74 -36.66
C HIS A 606 -1.37 9.09 -37.55
N GLY A 607 -2.62 8.92 -37.10
CA GLY A 607 -3.70 8.31 -37.88
C GLY A 607 -3.62 6.79 -38.09
N LEU A 608 -2.61 6.12 -37.52
CA LEU A 608 -2.46 4.66 -37.58
C LEU A 608 -3.62 3.94 -36.86
N TRP A 609 -4.06 4.44 -35.70
CA TRP A 609 -5.10 3.78 -34.90
C TRP A 609 -6.41 3.59 -35.67
N ASP A 610 -6.78 4.56 -36.51
CA ASP A 610 -7.97 4.51 -37.36
C ASP A 610 -7.87 3.43 -38.46
N CYS A 611 -6.65 3.02 -38.82
CA CYS A 611 -6.37 1.94 -39.76
C CYS A 611 -6.24 0.55 -39.08
N VAL A 612 -6.14 0.49 -37.75
CA VAL A 612 -6.05 -0.79 -37.02
C VAL A 612 -7.42 -1.48 -37.02
N THR A 613 -7.44 -2.79 -37.30
CA THR A 613 -8.64 -3.63 -37.26
C THR A 613 -8.79 -4.34 -35.91
N TRP A 614 -7.71 -4.91 -35.35
CA TRP A 614 -7.72 -5.53 -34.03
C TRP A 614 -6.63 -4.98 -33.13
N THR A 615 -6.93 -4.88 -31.83
CA THR A 615 -5.92 -4.66 -30.80
C THR A 615 -5.96 -5.79 -29.79
N ALA A 616 -4.80 -6.29 -29.37
CA ALA A 616 -4.70 -7.34 -28.37
C ALA A 616 -3.66 -7.06 -27.30
N GLY A 617 -3.89 -7.58 -26.10
CA GLY A 617 -2.99 -7.41 -24.96
C GLY A 617 -2.63 -8.73 -24.29
N VAL A 618 -1.42 -8.76 -23.73
CA VAL A 618 -0.96 -9.73 -22.74
C VAL A 618 -0.73 -8.99 -21.42
N SER A 619 -1.12 -9.56 -20.27
CA SER A 619 -0.80 -9.01 -18.94
C SER A 619 -1.06 -7.49 -18.82
N GLY A 620 -0.02 -6.68 -18.55
CA GLY A 620 -0.11 -5.22 -18.44
C GLY A 620 -0.83 -4.51 -19.60
N SER A 621 -0.68 -4.97 -20.86
CA SER A 621 -1.43 -4.40 -21.99
C SER A 621 -2.94 -4.69 -21.90
N CYS A 622 -3.36 -5.75 -21.22
CA CYS A 622 -4.78 -5.98 -20.93
C CYS A 622 -5.36 -4.90 -20.03
N TRP A 623 -4.58 -4.37 -19.07
CA TRP A 623 -5.03 -3.23 -18.26
C TRP A 623 -5.20 -1.96 -19.09
N THR A 624 -4.29 -1.70 -20.04
CA THR A 624 -4.42 -0.59 -21.00
C THR A 624 -5.68 -0.70 -21.84
N ILE A 625 -5.92 -1.86 -22.47
CA ILE A 625 -7.12 -2.11 -23.28
C ILE A 625 -8.38 -1.96 -22.42
N ALA A 626 -8.40 -2.58 -21.24
CA ALA A 626 -9.51 -2.48 -20.31
C ALA A 626 -9.83 -1.01 -19.97
N ALA A 627 -8.83 -0.23 -19.58
CA ALA A 627 -9.02 1.16 -19.19
C ALA A 627 -9.42 2.06 -20.37
N TYR A 628 -8.80 1.86 -21.54
CA TYR A 628 -9.07 2.61 -22.77
C TYR A 628 -10.53 2.49 -23.22
N TYR A 629 -11.04 1.26 -23.31
CA TYR A 629 -12.41 0.97 -23.77
C TYR A 629 -13.50 1.21 -22.71
N THR A 630 -13.12 1.43 -21.44
CA THR A 630 -14.09 1.59 -20.34
C THR A 630 -14.07 2.98 -19.74
N ILE A 631 -13.05 3.33 -18.95
CA ILE A 631 -13.01 4.58 -18.18
C ILE A 631 -12.56 5.77 -19.03
N ALA A 632 -11.65 5.54 -19.97
CA ALA A 632 -11.10 6.59 -20.81
C ALA A 632 -11.97 6.92 -22.03
N ARG A 633 -12.98 6.09 -22.33
CA ARG A 633 -13.95 6.33 -23.40
C ARG A 633 -13.24 6.64 -24.73
N HIS A 634 -12.29 5.77 -25.09
CA HIS A 634 -11.56 5.82 -26.35
C HIS A 634 -10.63 7.03 -26.53
N ASP A 635 -10.39 7.78 -25.46
CA ASP A 635 -9.51 8.96 -25.44
C ASP A 635 -8.17 8.63 -24.76
N ALA A 636 -7.08 8.72 -25.54
CA ALA A 636 -5.74 8.42 -25.05
C ALA A 636 -5.24 9.46 -24.04
N GLN A 637 -5.56 10.74 -24.21
CA GLN A 637 -5.17 11.79 -23.26
C GLN A 637 -5.90 11.59 -21.93
N ARG A 638 -7.19 11.28 -21.99
CA ARG A 638 -7.99 10.97 -20.80
C ARG A 638 -7.44 9.77 -20.03
N LEU A 639 -6.92 8.77 -20.75
CA LEU A 639 -6.26 7.61 -20.15
C LEU A 639 -4.94 8.00 -19.48
N ILE A 640 -4.12 8.82 -20.14
CA ILE A 640 -2.88 9.36 -19.59
C ILE A 640 -3.15 10.16 -18.30
N ASP A 641 -4.11 11.08 -18.33
CA ASP A 641 -4.48 11.91 -17.19
C ASP A 641 -4.95 11.06 -16.01
N HIS A 642 -5.76 10.04 -16.28
CA HIS A 642 -6.19 9.07 -15.27
C HIS A 642 -4.99 8.35 -14.64
N TYR A 643 -4.06 7.85 -15.44
CA TYR A 643 -2.87 7.16 -14.94
C TYR A 643 -1.91 8.06 -14.16
N LEU A 644 -1.72 9.31 -14.59
CA LEU A 644 -0.93 10.28 -13.83
C LEU A 644 -1.59 10.60 -12.49
N THR A 645 -2.93 10.70 -12.46
CA THR A 645 -3.69 10.91 -11.22
C THR A 645 -3.55 9.71 -10.29
N VAL A 646 -3.72 8.48 -10.78
CA VAL A 646 -3.53 7.26 -9.99
C VAL A 646 -2.09 7.13 -9.48
N ALA A 647 -1.09 7.50 -10.28
CA ALA A 647 0.30 7.49 -9.87
C ALA A 647 0.59 8.53 -8.75
N SER A 648 -0.11 9.65 -8.74
CA SER A 648 0.03 10.67 -7.69
C SER A 648 -0.42 10.19 -6.31
N GLU A 649 -1.21 9.11 -6.24
CA GLU A 649 -1.66 8.50 -4.99
C GLU A 649 -0.55 7.66 -4.32
N LEU A 650 0.56 7.38 -5.01
CA LEU A 650 1.73 6.63 -4.51
C LEU A 650 1.33 5.35 -3.76
N ALA A 651 0.34 4.63 -4.29
CA ALA A 651 -0.29 3.51 -3.62
C ALA A 651 -0.29 2.25 -4.48
N HIS A 652 0.09 1.14 -3.86
CA HIS A 652 -0.05 -0.19 -4.48
C HIS A 652 -1.54 -0.49 -4.67
N PRO A 653 -1.99 -1.09 -5.79
CA PRO A 653 -3.42 -1.39 -6.04
C PRO A 653 -4.04 -2.35 -5.02
N MET A 654 -3.22 -3.13 -4.31
CA MET A 654 -3.63 -3.99 -3.19
C MET A 654 -3.40 -3.37 -1.81
N SER A 655 -2.99 -2.10 -1.73
CA SER A 655 -2.81 -1.40 -0.46
C SER A 655 -4.15 -1.06 0.19
N ILE A 656 -4.12 -0.84 1.51
CA ILE A 656 -5.24 -0.29 2.28
C ILE A 656 -5.70 1.06 1.71
N HIS A 657 -4.76 1.89 1.25
CA HIS A 657 -5.07 3.18 0.64
C HIS A 657 -5.94 3.03 -0.61
N ALA A 658 -5.49 2.19 -1.56
CA ALA A 658 -6.21 1.88 -2.78
C ALA A 658 -7.60 1.28 -2.49
N LEU A 659 -7.65 0.34 -1.55
CA LEU A 659 -8.89 -0.29 -1.10
C LEU A 659 -9.88 0.73 -0.53
N ASN A 660 -9.41 1.65 0.32
CA ASN A 660 -10.24 2.70 0.92
C ASN A 660 -10.77 3.68 -0.12
N ILE A 661 -9.96 4.06 -1.13
CA ILE A 661 -10.41 4.93 -2.22
C ILE A 661 -11.56 4.26 -2.97
N VAL A 662 -11.42 2.96 -3.30
CA VAL A 662 -12.49 2.21 -3.95
C VAL A 662 -13.71 2.13 -3.05
N ALA A 663 -13.57 1.69 -1.80
CA ALA A 663 -14.68 1.50 -0.88
C ALA A 663 -15.50 2.78 -0.63
N ARG A 664 -14.83 3.94 -0.56
CA ARG A 664 -15.46 5.26 -0.38
C ARG A 664 -16.11 5.81 -1.64
N SER A 665 -15.81 5.25 -2.81
CA SER A 665 -16.48 5.62 -4.06
C SER A 665 -17.95 5.16 -4.06
N LYS A 666 -18.79 5.82 -4.84
CA LYS A 666 -20.22 5.49 -4.92
C LYS A 666 -20.41 4.03 -5.36
N ARG A 667 -20.98 3.20 -4.47
CA ARG A 667 -21.16 1.74 -4.63
C ARG A 667 -19.84 0.95 -4.74
N GLY A 668 -18.72 1.51 -4.31
CA GLY A 668 -17.41 0.84 -4.45
C GLY A 668 -17.29 -0.49 -3.72
N VAL A 669 -17.89 -0.60 -2.53
CA VAL A 669 -17.97 -1.87 -1.79
C VAL A 669 -18.63 -2.98 -2.62
N TYR A 670 -19.67 -2.67 -3.40
CA TYR A 670 -20.28 -3.65 -4.30
C TYR A 670 -19.29 -4.21 -5.32
N PHE A 671 -18.42 -3.39 -5.90
CA PHE A 671 -17.46 -3.88 -6.90
C PHE A 671 -16.28 -4.64 -6.27
N LEU A 672 -15.92 -4.34 -5.02
CA LEU A 672 -14.88 -5.05 -4.28
C LEU A 672 -15.33 -6.46 -3.87
N ILE A 673 -16.53 -6.60 -3.29
CA ILE A 673 -16.98 -7.87 -2.70
C ILE A 673 -18.15 -8.53 -3.43
N GLY A 674 -18.96 -7.79 -4.18
CA GLY A 674 -20.13 -8.31 -4.90
C GLY A 674 -19.76 -9.40 -5.92
N PRO A 675 -18.74 -9.21 -6.79
CA PRO A 675 -18.27 -10.27 -7.69
C PRO A 675 -17.85 -11.55 -6.96
N LEU A 676 -17.16 -11.41 -5.83
CA LEU A 676 -16.72 -12.54 -5.01
C LEU A 676 -17.90 -13.28 -4.38
N VAL A 677 -18.85 -12.54 -3.79
CA VAL A 677 -20.05 -13.13 -3.18
C VAL A 677 -20.91 -13.83 -4.25
N SER A 678 -21.11 -13.19 -5.40
CA SER A 678 -21.87 -13.74 -6.53
C SER A 678 -21.24 -15.06 -7.01
N LYS A 679 -19.93 -15.08 -7.24
CA LYS A 679 -19.22 -16.31 -7.63
C LYS A 679 -19.29 -17.38 -6.55
N ALA A 680 -19.10 -17.03 -5.27
CA ALA A 680 -19.18 -17.99 -4.16
C ALA A 680 -20.57 -18.61 -3.96
N GLN A 681 -21.64 -17.90 -4.28
CA GLN A 681 -23.02 -18.37 -4.14
C GLN A 681 -23.48 -19.20 -5.34
N LYS A 682 -23.06 -18.83 -6.55
CA LYS A 682 -23.68 -19.31 -7.81
C LYS A 682 -22.77 -20.22 -8.62
N SER A 683 -21.45 -20.10 -8.49
CA SER A 683 -20.53 -20.94 -9.24
C SER A 683 -20.37 -22.30 -8.55
N ILE A 684 -20.41 -23.38 -9.33
CA ILE A 684 -20.02 -24.73 -8.87
C ILE A 684 -18.53 -24.79 -8.49
N ILE A 685 -17.76 -23.79 -8.91
CA ILE A 685 -16.37 -23.58 -8.52
C ILE A 685 -16.33 -22.45 -7.49
N GLY A 686 -15.91 -22.77 -6.27
CA GLY A 686 -15.67 -21.79 -5.20
C GLY A 686 -14.56 -20.78 -5.54
N LEU A 687 -14.37 -19.77 -4.69
CA LEU A 687 -13.38 -18.73 -4.98
C LEU A 687 -11.94 -19.27 -4.89
N GLY A 688 -11.06 -18.68 -5.69
CA GLY A 688 -9.61 -18.78 -5.56
C GLY A 688 -9.00 -17.46 -5.09
N ILE A 689 -7.73 -17.49 -4.69
CA ILE A 689 -7.00 -16.28 -4.27
C ILE A 689 -6.85 -15.27 -5.43
N MET A 690 -6.81 -15.78 -6.66
CA MET A 690 -6.75 -14.93 -7.85
C MET A 690 -8.04 -14.12 -8.00
N ASP A 691 -9.21 -14.64 -7.62
CA ASP A 691 -10.46 -13.85 -7.70
C ASP A 691 -10.36 -12.57 -6.85
N LEU A 692 -9.74 -12.67 -5.67
CA LEU A 692 -9.50 -11.54 -4.79
C LEU A 692 -8.52 -10.52 -5.39
N TYR A 693 -7.35 -10.98 -5.84
CA TYR A 693 -6.36 -10.15 -6.54
C TYR A 693 -7.03 -9.37 -7.68
N SER A 694 -7.86 -10.07 -8.46
CA SER A 694 -8.55 -9.55 -9.62
C SER A 694 -9.54 -8.43 -9.26
N THR A 695 -10.35 -8.62 -8.22
CA THR A 695 -11.27 -7.58 -7.76
C THR A 695 -10.54 -6.37 -7.18
N LEU A 696 -9.47 -6.57 -6.41
CA LEU A 696 -8.74 -5.47 -5.77
C LEU A 696 -8.04 -4.59 -6.82
N THR A 697 -7.30 -5.21 -7.73
CA THR A 697 -6.52 -4.49 -8.75
C THR A 697 -7.42 -3.81 -9.78
N ALA A 698 -8.36 -4.55 -10.38
CA ALA A 698 -9.20 -4.00 -11.45
C ALA A 698 -10.13 -2.89 -10.95
N THR A 699 -10.69 -2.98 -9.74
CA THR A 699 -11.59 -1.93 -9.24
C THR A 699 -10.88 -0.65 -8.87
N TYR A 700 -9.64 -0.73 -8.39
CA TYR A 700 -8.82 0.45 -8.14
C TYR A 700 -8.38 1.12 -9.45
N GLN A 701 -7.86 0.33 -10.39
CA GLN A 701 -7.38 0.83 -11.68
C GLN A 701 -8.50 1.37 -12.56
N LEU A 702 -9.70 0.76 -12.54
CA LEU A 702 -10.87 1.16 -13.32
C LEU A 702 -11.82 2.11 -12.58
N LEU A 703 -11.42 2.66 -11.43
CA LEU A 703 -12.18 3.74 -10.79
C LEU A 703 -11.73 5.10 -11.36
N SER A 704 -12.54 5.68 -12.24
CA SER A 704 -12.28 7.00 -12.82
C SER A 704 -12.05 8.08 -11.75
N ARG A 705 -10.98 8.85 -11.89
CA ARG A 705 -10.63 9.97 -10.99
C ARG A 705 -11.18 11.33 -11.39
N GLU A 706 -12.10 11.36 -12.36
CA GLU A 706 -12.78 12.60 -12.74
C GLU A 706 -13.77 13.05 -11.65
N PRO A 707 -14.11 14.37 -11.58
CA PRO A 707 -15.05 14.90 -10.60
C PRO A 707 -16.44 14.22 -10.57
N LYS A 708 -16.82 13.49 -11.65
CA LYS A 708 -18.06 12.69 -11.75
C LYS A 708 -17.80 11.18 -11.90
N GLY A 709 -16.55 10.75 -11.75
CA GLY A 709 -16.10 9.37 -11.89
C GLY A 709 -16.75 8.46 -10.84
N ARG A 710 -17.23 7.30 -11.28
CA ARG A 710 -17.83 6.26 -10.42
C ARG A 710 -17.65 4.89 -11.04
N LEU A 711 -17.61 3.87 -10.19
CA LEU A 711 -17.75 2.50 -10.65
C LEU A 711 -19.21 2.26 -11.07
N SER A 712 -19.38 1.60 -12.21
CA SER A 712 -20.69 1.34 -12.79
C SER A 712 -20.76 -0.10 -13.31
N ARG A 713 -21.96 -0.71 -13.30
CA ARG A 713 -22.15 -2.07 -13.83
C ARG A 713 -21.70 -2.17 -15.28
N ALA A 714 -22.05 -1.17 -16.08
CA ALA A 714 -21.64 -1.08 -17.47
C ALA A 714 -20.10 -1.13 -17.62
N THR A 715 -19.32 -0.46 -16.77
CA THR A 715 -17.85 -0.50 -16.79
C THR A 715 -17.31 -1.92 -16.64
N PHE A 716 -18.01 -2.78 -15.88
CA PHE A 716 -17.61 -4.16 -15.58
C PHE A 716 -18.37 -5.22 -16.38
N GLN A 717 -18.98 -4.85 -17.52
CA GLN A 717 -19.55 -5.80 -18.49
C GLN A 717 -18.73 -5.71 -19.78
N TRP A 718 -17.88 -6.72 -20.03
CA TRP A 718 -16.98 -6.77 -21.18
C TRP A 718 -17.76 -6.93 -22.48
N SER A 719 -18.84 -7.74 -22.45
CA SER A 719 -19.66 -7.99 -23.64
C SER A 719 -20.29 -6.71 -24.21
N LYS A 720 -20.71 -5.80 -23.33
CA LYS A 720 -21.41 -4.56 -23.71
C LYS A 720 -20.50 -3.52 -24.37
N ILE A 721 -19.19 -3.73 -24.34
CA ILE A 721 -18.21 -2.86 -25.02
C ILE A 721 -18.41 -2.91 -26.54
N TRP A 722 -18.89 -4.04 -27.07
CA TRP A 722 -19.21 -4.23 -28.49
C TRP A 722 -20.03 -3.06 -29.04
N HIS A 723 -21.18 -2.77 -28.41
CA HIS A 723 -22.06 -1.67 -28.82
C HIS A 723 -21.63 -0.32 -28.22
N ARG A 724 -21.21 -0.28 -26.95
CA ARG A 724 -20.86 0.98 -26.27
C ARG A 724 -19.69 1.72 -26.92
N SER A 725 -18.77 0.96 -27.52
CA SER A 725 -17.58 1.48 -28.20
C SER A 725 -17.78 1.64 -29.70
N GLY A 726 -18.97 1.35 -30.22
CA GLY A 726 -19.24 1.37 -31.65
C GLY A 726 -18.41 0.37 -32.46
N ILE A 727 -17.97 -0.73 -31.85
CA ILE A 727 -17.22 -1.78 -32.57
C ILE A 727 -18.17 -2.48 -33.54
N ASP A 728 -19.45 -2.66 -33.17
CA ASP A 728 -20.52 -3.11 -34.07
C ASP A 728 -20.71 -2.24 -35.32
N LYS A 729 -20.21 -1.00 -35.30
CA LYS A 729 -20.23 -0.04 -36.42
C LYS A 729 -18.84 0.18 -37.03
N GLY A 730 -17.85 -0.59 -36.62
CA GLY A 730 -16.47 -0.47 -37.08
C GLY A 730 -15.76 0.80 -36.64
N LEU A 731 -16.21 1.53 -35.60
CA LEU A 731 -15.64 2.82 -35.20
C LEU A 731 -14.27 2.71 -34.52
N GLU A 732 -14.09 1.70 -33.69
CA GLU A 732 -12.85 1.41 -32.96
C GLU A 732 -12.31 0.02 -33.36
N PRO A 733 -11.00 -0.25 -33.20
CA PRO A 733 -10.47 -1.59 -33.35
C PRO A 733 -11.18 -2.57 -32.42
N MET A 734 -11.26 -3.84 -32.80
CA MET A 734 -11.83 -4.86 -31.91
C MET A 734 -10.80 -5.27 -30.84
N PRO A 735 -11.12 -5.13 -29.54
CA PRO A 735 -10.20 -5.47 -28.47
C PRO A 735 -10.22 -6.96 -28.14
N LEU A 736 -9.05 -7.54 -27.93
CA LEU A 736 -8.86 -8.94 -27.56
C LEU A 736 -7.93 -9.06 -26.36
N LEU A 737 -8.31 -9.89 -25.38
CA LEU A 737 -7.46 -10.22 -24.23
C LEU A 737 -6.97 -11.66 -24.37
N ALA A 738 -5.68 -11.88 -24.09
CA ALA A 738 -5.07 -13.21 -24.14
C ALA A 738 -4.99 -13.83 -22.73
N ALA A 739 -5.30 -15.12 -22.66
CA ALA A 739 -5.02 -15.98 -21.50
C ALA A 739 -4.53 -17.35 -21.99
N VAL A 740 -3.90 -18.12 -21.12
CA VAL A 740 -3.47 -19.49 -21.44
C VAL A 740 -3.88 -20.46 -20.36
N ARG A 741 -3.95 -21.74 -20.71
CA ARG A 741 -3.97 -22.83 -19.73
C ARG A 741 -2.83 -23.79 -20.02
N ARG A 742 -2.31 -24.44 -18.98
CA ARG A 742 -1.30 -25.49 -19.15
C ARG A 742 -1.95 -26.75 -19.70
N VAL A 743 -1.38 -27.32 -20.74
CA VAL A 743 -1.82 -28.59 -21.31
C VAL A 743 -1.46 -29.73 -20.33
N PRO A 744 -2.41 -30.60 -19.93
CA PRO A 744 -2.10 -31.75 -19.07
C PRO A 744 -1.01 -32.66 -19.68
N LYS A 745 -0.14 -33.24 -18.85
CA LYS A 745 1.02 -34.05 -19.30
C LYS A 745 0.70 -35.27 -20.19
N TYR A 746 -0.57 -35.64 -20.30
CA TYR A 746 -1.03 -36.91 -20.91
C TYR A 746 -1.88 -36.72 -22.17
N SER A 747 -2.11 -35.49 -22.65
CA SER A 747 -3.04 -35.22 -23.76
C SER A 747 -2.42 -35.25 -25.16
N TYR A 748 -1.12 -35.55 -25.30
CA TYR A 748 -0.48 -35.86 -26.59
C TYR A 748 0.53 -36.98 -26.37
N GLU A 749 0.38 -38.09 -27.12
CA GLU A 749 1.27 -39.25 -26.98
C GLU A 749 2.74 -38.86 -27.20
N PRO A 750 3.66 -39.29 -26.33
CA PRO A 750 5.07 -39.09 -26.54
C PRO A 750 5.57 -40.08 -27.60
N LYS A 751 5.88 -39.63 -28.82
CA LYS A 751 6.84 -40.36 -29.65
C LYS A 751 8.23 -40.18 -29.04
N THR A 752 8.82 -41.29 -28.65
CA THR A 752 10.14 -41.45 -28.03
C THR A 752 11.24 -40.73 -28.82
N ILE A 753 11.95 -39.81 -28.17
CA ILE A 753 13.25 -39.32 -28.64
C ILE A 753 14.31 -40.01 -27.80
N SER A 754 15.19 -40.74 -28.49
CA SER A 754 16.38 -41.39 -27.94
C SER A 754 17.25 -40.38 -27.20
N ALA A 755 17.72 -40.78 -26.03
CA ALA A 755 18.59 -39.99 -25.17
C ALA A 755 19.90 -39.64 -25.89
N LYS A 756 20.24 -38.35 -25.93
CA LYS A 756 21.61 -37.81 -25.94
C LYS A 756 21.57 -36.29 -25.75
N ALA A 757 21.58 -35.86 -24.50
CA ALA A 757 22.11 -34.58 -24.01
C ALA A 757 21.94 -34.56 -22.48
N ARG A 758 22.84 -35.25 -21.77
CA ARG A 758 23.17 -34.94 -20.38
C ARG A 758 24.50 -34.18 -20.40
N ASP A 759 24.63 -33.29 -19.43
CA ASP A 759 25.76 -32.40 -19.11
C ASP A 759 25.84 -31.18 -20.05
N VAL A 760 25.80 -29.94 -19.55
CA VAL A 760 26.70 -29.38 -18.54
C VAL A 760 25.99 -28.33 -17.66
N ASN A 761 26.08 -28.53 -16.34
CA ASN A 761 25.99 -27.46 -15.33
C ASN A 761 27.30 -26.67 -15.31
N LYS A 762 27.26 -25.34 -15.46
CA LYS A 762 27.99 -24.33 -14.64
C LYS A 762 27.85 -22.91 -15.24
N GLN A 763 27.68 -21.93 -14.35
CA GLN A 763 27.77 -20.48 -14.60
C GLN A 763 29.14 -20.10 -15.22
N PRO A 764 29.27 -18.88 -15.79
CA PRO A 764 29.91 -17.82 -15.00
C PRO A 764 29.41 -16.38 -15.25
N THR A 765 29.97 -15.53 -14.41
CA THR A 765 29.93 -14.07 -14.20
C THR A 765 30.33 -13.17 -15.38
N SER A 766 30.07 -11.88 -15.20
CA SER A 766 30.18 -10.70 -16.07
C SER A 766 31.51 -10.39 -16.77
N ARG A 767 31.37 -9.62 -17.87
CA ARG A 767 32.31 -8.73 -18.61
C ARG A 767 33.26 -9.36 -19.63
N GLN A 768 32.97 -9.13 -20.92
CA GLN A 768 33.78 -8.32 -21.85
C GLN A 768 33.08 -8.21 -23.22
N LEU A 769 33.06 -6.99 -23.78
CA LEU A 769 32.87 -6.75 -25.21
C LEU A 769 34.12 -7.25 -25.94
N ASP A 770 33.97 -7.95 -27.07
CA ASP A 770 34.37 -7.44 -28.40
C ASP A 770 34.28 -8.54 -29.49
N THR A 771 33.93 -8.05 -30.69
CA THR A 771 34.21 -8.55 -32.05
C THR A 771 33.84 -9.98 -32.48
N ALA A 772 32.99 -10.07 -33.52
CA ALA A 772 33.32 -10.76 -34.78
C ALA A 772 32.17 -10.68 -35.80
N GLU A 773 32.45 -10.02 -36.93
CA GLU A 773 31.80 -10.25 -38.22
C GLU A 773 32.10 -11.68 -38.74
N GLY A 774 31.25 -12.18 -39.64
CA GLY A 774 31.69 -13.14 -40.67
C GLY A 774 30.88 -14.43 -40.78
N ASN A 775 30.06 -14.48 -41.84
CA ASN A 775 29.72 -15.63 -42.69
C ASN A 775 29.76 -17.05 -42.11
N ASP A 776 28.65 -17.79 -42.23
CA ASP A 776 28.64 -18.87 -43.22
C ASP A 776 27.25 -19.35 -43.65
N ARG A 777 27.18 -19.63 -44.96
CA ARG A 777 26.05 -20.20 -45.69
C ARG A 777 26.02 -21.72 -45.48
N ALA A 778 24.84 -22.28 -45.15
CA ALA A 778 24.44 -23.61 -45.64
C ALA A 778 22.92 -23.78 -45.59
N ASN A 779 22.35 -24.12 -46.74
CA ASN A 779 20.93 -24.33 -47.02
C ASN A 779 20.56 -25.84 -46.80
N PRO A 780 19.30 -26.28 -46.96
CA PRO A 780 18.55 -26.95 -45.90
C PRO A 780 18.20 -28.42 -46.22
N ALA A 781 18.03 -29.24 -45.18
CA ALA A 781 17.30 -30.51 -45.27
C ALA A 781 16.19 -30.51 -44.23
N VAL A 782 15.03 -30.00 -44.63
CA VAL A 782 13.82 -29.96 -43.80
C VAL A 782 13.23 -31.37 -43.74
N SER A 783 13.41 -32.06 -42.61
CA SER A 783 12.59 -33.22 -42.28
C SER A 783 11.21 -32.74 -41.82
N ALA A 784 10.19 -32.97 -42.64
CA ALA A 784 8.79 -32.79 -42.29
C ALA A 784 8.38 -33.79 -41.20
N ASN A 785 8.55 -33.45 -39.91
CA ASN A 785 7.83 -34.03 -38.75
C ASN A 785 8.32 -33.46 -37.40
N ARG A 786 8.21 -32.14 -37.19
CA ARG A 786 8.39 -31.53 -35.86
C ARG A 786 7.09 -30.86 -35.42
N GLN A 787 6.11 -31.63 -34.96
CA GLN A 787 5.08 -31.06 -34.08
C GLN A 787 5.71 -30.82 -32.71
N SER A 788 5.87 -29.53 -32.35
CA SER A 788 6.34 -29.11 -31.03
C SER A 788 5.34 -29.61 -29.96
N LYS A 789 5.83 -30.06 -28.80
CA LYS A 789 4.94 -30.39 -27.67
C LYS A 789 4.31 -29.10 -27.18
N LYS A 790 3.07 -28.78 -27.59
CA LYS A 790 2.31 -27.62 -27.10
C LYS A 790 2.12 -27.71 -25.58
N LEU A 791 2.88 -26.90 -24.83
CA LEU A 791 2.83 -26.83 -23.36
C LEU A 791 1.63 -26.04 -22.84
N PHE A 792 1.13 -25.10 -23.65
CA PHE A 792 0.04 -24.20 -23.32
C PHE A 792 -1.01 -24.21 -24.42
N GLN A 793 -2.25 -23.97 -24.01
CA GLN A 793 -3.37 -23.73 -24.90
C GLN A 793 -3.84 -22.28 -24.72
N TYR A 794 -4.05 -21.59 -25.84
CA TYR A 794 -4.41 -20.17 -25.85
C TYR A 794 -5.91 -19.97 -25.82
N PHE A 795 -6.34 -19.00 -25.02
CA PHE A 795 -7.70 -18.51 -24.94
C PHE A 795 -7.74 -17.06 -25.41
N GLU A 796 -8.66 -16.79 -26.32
CA GLU A 796 -8.99 -15.42 -26.73
C GLU A 796 -10.28 -14.98 -26.04
N ILE A 797 -10.27 -13.75 -25.57
CA ILE A 797 -11.39 -13.11 -24.87
C ILE A 797 -11.74 -11.84 -25.64
N SER A 798 -12.85 -11.88 -26.37
CA SER A 798 -13.39 -10.73 -27.10
C SER A 798 -14.68 -10.22 -26.44
N PRO A 799 -15.23 -9.07 -26.84
CA PRO A 799 -16.57 -8.67 -26.41
C PRO A 799 -17.68 -9.63 -26.87
N LEU A 800 -17.45 -10.42 -27.92
CA LEU A 800 -18.45 -11.34 -28.48
C LEU A 800 -18.42 -12.71 -27.82
N GLU A 801 -17.25 -13.34 -27.83
CA GLU A 801 -17.04 -14.69 -27.33
C GLU A 801 -15.68 -14.88 -26.64
N VAL A 802 -15.65 -15.89 -25.77
CA VAL A 802 -14.45 -16.41 -25.10
C VAL A 802 -14.26 -17.87 -25.52
N GLY A 803 -13.06 -18.23 -25.95
CA GLY A 803 -12.79 -19.60 -26.37
C GLY A 803 -11.35 -19.83 -26.77
N SER A 804 -11.10 -21.01 -27.33
CA SER A 804 -9.75 -21.43 -27.71
C SER A 804 -9.74 -21.95 -29.13
N LEU A 805 -8.82 -21.41 -29.94
CA LEU A 805 -8.55 -21.89 -31.29
C LEU A 805 -8.09 -23.35 -31.27
N ASP A 806 -7.23 -23.71 -30.32
CA ASP A 806 -6.73 -25.09 -30.19
C ASP A 806 -7.87 -26.10 -29.92
N LEU A 807 -9.03 -25.61 -29.46
CA LEU A 807 -10.22 -26.43 -29.21
C LEU A 807 -11.31 -26.27 -30.27
N ASN A 808 -11.25 -25.23 -31.09
CA ASN A 808 -12.35 -24.78 -31.96
C ASN A 808 -13.68 -24.66 -31.20
N ARG A 809 -13.63 -24.15 -29.97
CA ARG A 809 -14.78 -24.05 -29.08
C ARG A 809 -14.84 -22.71 -28.38
N TYR A 810 -16.04 -22.14 -28.39
CA TYR A 810 -16.31 -20.78 -27.96
C TYR A 810 -17.64 -20.69 -27.23
N VAL A 811 -17.73 -19.79 -26.27
CA VAL A 811 -19.00 -19.39 -25.64
C VAL A 811 -19.17 -17.89 -25.70
N PRO A 812 -20.41 -17.38 -25.73
CA PRO A 812 -20.64 -15.94 -25.66
C PRO A 812 -20.00 -15.34 -24.41
N THR A 813 -19.39 -14.16 -24.52
CA THR A 813 -18.65 -13.52 -23.42
C THR A 813 -19.55 -13.26 -22.21
N TRP A 814 -20.80 -12.85 -22.44
CA TRP A 814 -21.79 -12.65 -21.38
C TRP A 814 -22.15 -13.94 -20.63
N ALA A 815 -21.90 -15.12 -21.21
CA ALA A 815 -22.15 -16.42 -20.61
C ALA A 815 -20.93 -16.97 -19.87
N TRP A 816 -19.76 -16.34 -19.99
CA TRP A 816 -18.55 -16.83 -19.33
C TRP A 816 -18.74 -16.89 -17.81
N GLY A 817 -18.25 -17.98 -17.22
CA GLY A 817 -18.41 -18.29 -15.81
C GLY A 817 -19.71 -19.02 -15.48
N ARG A 818 -20.73 -19.08 -16.34
CA ARG A 818 -21.92 -19.94 -16.13
C ARG A 818 -21.54 -21.43 -16.11
N THR A 819 -22.41 -22.26 -15.56
CA THR A 819 -22.19 -23.71 -15.57
C THR A 819 -22.72 -24.27 -16.89
N PHE A 820 -21.94 -25.13 -17.54
CA PHE A 820 -22.35 -25.81 -18.77
C PHE A 820 -22.31 -27.33 -18.57
N ILE A 821 -23.24 -28.02 -19.21
CA ILE A 821 -23.24 -29.48 -19.35
C ILE A 821 -23.54 -29.80 -20.81
N SER A 822 -22.67 -30.59 -21.44
CA SER A 822 -22.82 -31.07 -22.81
C SER A 822 -23.11 -29.96 -23.83
N GLY A 823 -22.47 -28.82 -23.64
CA GLY A 823 -22.58 -27.68 -24.55
C GLY A 823 -23.71 -26.69 -24.24
N TYR A 824 -24.52 -26.92 -23.21
CA TYR A 824 -25.65 -26.06 -22.84
C TYR A 824 -25.47 -25.46 -21.45
N SER A 825 -25.76 -24.18 -21.28
CA SER A 825 -25.77 -23.53 -19.96
C SER A 825 -26.91 -24.07 -19.10
N VAL A 826 -26.61 -24.47 -17.86
CA VAL A 826 -27.62 -25.00 -16.92
C VAL A 826 -28.20 -23.93 -16.00
N ASP A 827 -27.62 -22.74 -15.98
CA ASP A 827 -28.11 -21.60 -15.21
C ASP A 827 -28.20 -20.32 -16.05
N ARG A 828 -29.20 -19.48 -15.73
CA ARG A 828 -29.33 -18.11 -16.26
C ARG A 828 -28.94 -17.13 -15.17
N ARG A 829 -27.84 -16.41 -15.38
CA ARG A 829 -27.35 -15.39 -14.44
C ARG A 829 -26.67 -14.23 -15.15
N PRO A 830 -26.52 -13.07 -14.49
CA PRO A 830 -25.82 -11.92 -15.07
C PRO A 830 -24.41 -12.27 -15.53
N GLU A 831 -23.92 -11.57 -16.55
CA GLU A 831 -22.52 -11.61 -16.96
C GLU A 831 -21.59 -11.49 -15.73
N GLN A 832 -20.58 -12.36 -15.66
CA GLN A 832 -19.58 -12.30 -14.60
C GLN A 832 -18.84 -10.95 -14.66
N SER A 833 -18.62 -10.33 -13.50
CA SER A 833 -17.88 -9.06 -13.43
C SER A 833 -16.57 -9.15 -14.20
N PHE A 834 -16.35 -8.19 -15.10
CA PHE A 834 -15.14 -8.11 -15.91
C PHE A 834 -13.86 -8.09 -15.07
N SER A 835 -13.93 -7.64 -13.81
CA SER A 835 -12.79 -7.72 -12.88
C SER A 835 -12.25 -9.14 -12.74
N LEU A 836 -13.12 -10.16 -12.65
CA LEU A 836 -12.72 -11.56 -12.49
C LEU A 836 -12.13 -12.12 -13.79
N LEU A 837 -12.69 -11.74 -14.94
CA LEU A 837 -12.19 -12.17 -16.25
C LEU A 837 -10.84 -11.52 -16.59
N LEU A 838 -10.70 -10.20 -16.40
CA LEU A 838 -9.46 -9.44 -16.60
C LEU A 838 -8.32 -9.97 -15.71
N GLY A 839 -8.66 -10.42 -14.50
CA GLY A 839 -7.73 -11.05 -13.58
C GLY A 839 -7.07 -12.33 -14.10
N GLN A 840 -7.77 -13.10 -14.93
CA GLN A 840 -7.21 -14.29 -15.60
C GLN A 840 -6.09 -13.91 -16.58
N CYS A 841 -6.18 -12.72 -17.19
CA CYS A 841 -5.21 -12.22 -18.15
C CYS A 841 -4.01 -11.51 -17.50
N THR A 842 -4.10 -11.18 -16.20
CA THR A 842 -3.18 -10.25 -15.52
C THR A 842 -2.58 -10.84 -14.24
N SER A 843 -2.51 -12.18 -14.16
CA SER A 843 -2.13 -12.90 -12.95
C SER A 843 -0.61 -12.99 -12.70
N ALA A 844 0.26 -12.70 -13.68
CA ALA A 844 1.71 -12.89 -13.52
C ALA A 844 2.36 -11.99 -12.45
N PRO A 845 1.97 -10.72 -12.25
CA PRO A 845 2.51 -9.86 -11.19
C PRO A 845 2.13 -10.31 -9.76
N ALA A 846 1.28 -11.33 -9.59
CA ALA A 846 0.85 -11.84 -8.28
C ALA A 846 1.90 -12.73 -7.56
N GLY A 847 3.14 -12.80 -8.08
CA GLY A 847 4.18 -13.76 -7.69
C GLY A 847 4.55 -13.86 -6.20
N PRO A 848 4.37 -12.83 -5.35
CA PRO A 848 4.40 -13.02 -3.91
C PRO A 848 3.15 -12.45 -3.23
N LEU A 849 1.96 -12.88 -3.67
CA LEU A 849 0.69 -12.50 -3.02
C LEU A 849 0.67 -12.86 -1.52
N ALA A 850 1.43 -13.88 -1.10
CA ALA A 850 1.65 -14.22 0.31
C ALA A 850 2.40 -13.12 1.08
N GLU A 851 3.35 -12.40 0.46
CA GLU A 851 4.08 -11.30 1.09
C GLU A 851 3.23 -10.01 1.12
N CYS A 852 2.41 -9.76 0.08
CA CYS A 852 1.42 -8.67 0.14
C CYS A 852 0.32 -8.92 1.17
N ILE A 853 -0.14 -10.17 1.33
CA ILE A 853 -1.08 -10.57 2.38
C ILE A 853 -0.39 -10.53 3.76
N LYS A 854 0.90 -10.89 3.88
CA LYS A 854 1.70 -10.68 5.09
C LYS A 854 1.86 -9.20 5.44
N ALA A 855 2.06 -8.32 4.47
CA ALA A 855 2.08 -6.87 4.70
C ALA A 855 0.70 -6.35 5.14
N LEU A 856 -0.38 -6.90 4.60
CA LEU A 856 -1.76 -6.68 5.06
C LEU A 856 -2.03 -7.27 6.46
N LEU A 857 -1.33 -8.35 6.84
CA LEU A 857 -1.40 -9.02 8.15
C LEU A 857 -0.63 -8.26 9.24
N VAL A 858 0.50 -7.67 8.89
CA VAL A 858 1.39 -6.90 9.78
C VAL A 858 0.78 -5.54 10.14
N THR A 859 -0.16 -5.04 9.34
CA THR A 859 -0.84 -3.76 9.53
C THR A 859 -2.15 -3.87 10.32
N ILE A 860 -2.55 -5.06 10.80
CA ILE A 860 -3.79 -5.28 11.54
C ILE A 860 -3.48 -5.54 13.04
N PRO A 861 -4.08 -4.81 13.99
CA PRO A 861 -3.80 -4.98 15.43
C PRO A 861 -4.16 -6.38 15.94
N ARG A 862 -3.19 -7.06 16.58
CA ARG A 862 -3.22 -8.49 16.96
C ARG A 862 -4.40 -8.94 17.84
N ASN A 863 -5.15 -8.01 18.45
CA ASN A 863 -6.23 -8.31 19.40
C ASN A 863 -7.65 -8.05 18.88
N THR A 864 -7.82 -7.76 17.58
CA THR A 864 -9.14 -7.52 16.99
C THR A 864 -9.82 -8.83 16.54
N ILE A 865 -11.16 -8.84 16.47
CA ILE A 865 -11.93 -9.95 15.85
C ILE A 865 -11.46 -10.18 14.40
N VAL A 866 -11.06 -9.10 13.72
CA VAL A 866 -10.44 -9.14 12.39
C VAL A 866 -9.11 -9.86 12.44
N ALA A 867 -8.19 -9.53 13.35
CA ALA A 867 -6.96 -10.29 13.56
C ALA A 867 -7.22 -11.77 13.85
N ARG A 868 -8.19 -12.13 14.70
CA ARG A 868 -8.54 -13.55 14.92
C ARG A 868 -9.06 -14.24 13.66
N LEU A 869 -9.94 -13.60 12.89
CA LEU A 869 -10.47 -14.17 11.64
C LEU A 869 -9.42 -14.23 10.52
N VAL A 870 -8.50 -13.27 10.50
CA VAL A 870 -7.37 -13.17 9.57
C VAL A 870 -6.24 -14.14 9.96
N THR A 871 -5.97 -14.36 11.25
CA THR A 871 -5.08 -15.41 11.76
C THR A 871 -5.67 -16.78 11.50
N ILE A 872 -6.98 -16.96 11.64
CA ILE A 872 -7.69 -18.17 11.20
C ILE A 872 -7.53 -18.35 9.68
N PHE A 873 -7.64 -17.28 8.88
CA PHE A 873 -7.41 -17.31 7.43
C PHE A 873 -5.95 -17.62 7.06
N ASN A 874 -4.98 -17.04 7.78
CA ASN A 874 -3.54 -17.26 7.60
C ASN A 874 -3.14 -18.67 8.03
N ASN A 875 -3.66 -19.19 9.14
CA ASN A 875 -3.43 -20.55 9.61
C ASN A 875 -4.07 -21.58 8.67
N VAL A 876 -5.18 -21.24 8.01
CA VAL A 876 -5.77 -22.06 6.93
C VAL A 876 -4.90 -22.01 5.66
N LEU A 877 -4.40 -20.83 5.27
CA LEU A 877 -3.46 -20.64 4.15
C LEU A 877 -2.11 -21.34 4.35
N GLN A 878 -1.63 -21.42 5.60
CA GLN A 878 -0.35 -22.05 5.98
C GLN A 878 -0.48 -23.50 6.45
N SER A 879 -1.69 -24.09 6.46
CA SER A 879 -1.86 -25.46 6.93
C SER A 879 -1.30 -26.47 5.93
N LYS A 880 -0.34 -27.30 6.39
CA LYS A 880 0.32 -28.37 5.60
C LYS A 880 -0.65 -29.39 5.00
N HIS A 881 -1.85 -29.53 5.57
CA HIS A 881 -2.89 -30.42 5.03
C HIS A 881 -3.50 -29.92 3.72
N PHE A 882 -3.35 -28.62 3.46
CA PHE A 882 -3.90 -27.91 2.32
C PHE A 882 -2.80 -27.53 1.32
N GLU A 883 -1.51 -27.60 1.66
CA GLU A 883 -0.38 -27.41 0.72
C GLU A 883 -0.50 -28.27 -0.56
N GLY A 884 -1.06 -29.49 -0.46
CA GLY A 884 -1.37 -30.33 -1.63
C GLY A 884 -2.52 -29.79 -2.51
N PHE A 885 -3.41 -28.98 -1.96
CA PHE A 885 -4.50 -28.27 -2.66
C PHE A 885 -4.08 -26.88 -3.17
N TRP A 886 -2.98 -26.32 -2.63
CA TRP A 886 -2.54 -24.92 -2.79
C TRP A 886 -1.13 -24.75 -3.43
N GLY A 887 -0.63 -25.72 -4.19
CA GLY A 887 0.72 -25.71 -4.77
C GLY A 887 1.09 -24.52 -5.69
N ASN A 888 2.38 -24.14 -5.63
CA ASN A 888 3.22 -23.22 -6.43
C ASN A 888 2.76 -21.76 -6.77
N PRO A 889 3.70 -20.79 -6.85
CA PRO A 889 3.44 -19.33 -6.79
C PRO A 889 2.95 -18.65 -8.08
N ILE A 890 2.58 -19.41 -9.12
CA ILE A 890 2.03 -18.89 -10.38
C ILE A 890 0.67 -19.59 -10.58
N ARG A 891 -0.43 -18.94 -10.20
CA ARG A 891 -1.75 -19.61 -10.14
C ARG A 891 -2.67 -19.23 -11.29
N ALA A 892 -3.35 -20.26 -11.77
CA ALA A 892 -4.51 -20.13 -12.61
C ALA A 892 -5.74 -19.67 -11.82
N GLY A 893 -6.56 -18.79 -12.37
CA GLY A 893 -7.90 -18.57 -11.84
C GLY A 893 -8.84 -19.70 -12.25
N HIS A 894 -9.88 -19.91 -11.44
CA HIS A 894 -10.77 -21.05 -11.59
C HIS A 894 -12.17 -20.59 -11.98
N ASP A 895 -12.61 -20.90 -13.21
CA ASP A 895 -14.00 -20.73 -13.65
C ASP A 895 -14.56 -22.03 -14.23
N PRO A 896 -15.89 -22.25 -14.17
CA PRO A 896 -16.52 -23.45 -14.71
C PRO A 896 -16.06 -23.70 -16.13
N ASN A 897 -15.73 -24.94 -16.46
CA ASN A 897 -15.38 -25.28 -17.82
C ASN A 897 -16.64 -25.26 -18.70
N PRO A 898 -16.79 -24.29 -19.63
CA PRO A 898 -17.96 -24.26 -20.50
C PRO A 898 -18.03 -25.47 -21.43
N PHE A 899 -16.92 -26.16 -21.64
CA PHE A 899 -16.81 -27.30 -22.54
C PHE A 899 -17.05 -28.64 -21.84
N TYR A 900 -17.56 -28.62 -20.61
CA TYR A 900 -17.78 -29.81 -19.81
C TYR A 900 -18.82 -30.75 -20.43
N GLY A 901 -18.47 -32.03 -20.60
CA GLY A 901 -19.40 -33.09 -21.02
C GLY A 901 -19.79 -33.09 -22.51
N LEU A 902 -19.05 -32.39 -23.36
CA LEU A 902 -19.26 -32.38 -24.82
C LEU A 902 -18.75 -33.67 -25.51
N GLU A 903 -17.75 -34.34 -24.96
CA GLU A 903 -17.29 -35.65 -25.42
C GLU A 903 -17.94 -36.78 -24.61
N ARG A 904 -18.58 -37.73 -25.31
CA ARG A 904 -19.07 -38.98 -24.71
C ARG A 904 -17.88 -39.94 -24.51
N PRO A 905 -17.65 -40.49 -23.31
CA PRO A 905 -16.77 -41.65 -23.17
C PRO A 905 -17.40 -42.83 -23.94
N LEU A 906 -16.72 -43.35 -24.95
CA LEU A 906 -17.07 -44.63 -25.56
C LEU A 906 -16.96 -45.71 -24.47
N GLY A 907 -18.09 -46.22 -23.96
CA GLY A 907 -18.11 -47.41 -23.10
C GLY A 907 -18.94 -47.37 -21.80
N MET A 908 -19.86 -46.44 -21.57
CA MET A 908 -20.83 -46.58 -20.47
C MET A 908 -22.02 -47.42 -20.92
N ARG A 909 -22.10 -48.65 -20.39
CA ARG A 909 -23.33 -49.45 -20.35
C ARG A 909 -24.43 -48.66 -19.63
N GLU A 910 -25.63 -48.73 -20.17
CA GLU A 910 -26.87 -48.35 -19.48
C GLU A 910 -26.94 -49.06 -18.13
N HIS A 911 -26.74 -48.32 -17.04
CA HIS A 911 -27.33 -48.65 -15.75
C HIS A 911 -27.85 -47.36 -15.12
N THR A 912 -29.13 -47.15 -15.34
CA THR A 912 -30.00 -46.25 -14.59
C THR A 912 -30.37 -46.87 -13.25
N SER A 913 -30.26 -46.09 -12.18
CA SER A 913 -31.06 -46.14 -10.94
C SER A 913 -30.58 -44.95 -10.08
N GLU A 914 -31.33 -43.95 -9.64
CA GLU A 914 -32.76 -43.64 -9.61
C GLU A 914 -32.87 -42.11 -9.57
N HIS A 915 -33.77 -41.53 -10.38
CA HIS A 915 -34.74 -40.52 -9.94
C HIS A 915 -35.75 -40.38 -11.07
N SER A 916 -36.65 -41.37 -11.14
CA SER A 916 -37.93 -41.20 -11.79
C SER A 916 -38.84 -40.40 -10.87
N MET A 917 -39.22 -39.20 -11.29
CA MET A 917 -40.62 -38.76 -11.29
C MET A 917 -40.75 -37.64 -12.30
N TYR A 918 -41.06 -38.00 -13.55
CA TYR A 918 -42.17 -37.44 -14.33
C TYR A 918 -42.20 -38.19 -15.68
N ILE A 919 -43.06 -39.21 -15.75
CA ILE A 919 -43.48 -39.81 -17.03
C ILE A 919 -44.76 -39.08 -17.46
N SER A 920 -44.78 -38.60 -18.70
CA SER A 920 -45.99 -38.65 -19.53
C SER A 920 -45.65 -39.12 -20.94
N ARG A 921 -46.04 -40.38 -21.17
CA ARG A 921 -46.35 -41.14 -22.41
C ARG A 921 -46.26 -40.41 -23.77
N VAL A 922 -45.54 -41.02 -24.73
CA VAL A 922 -46.05 -41.59 -26.02
C VAL A 922 -45.03 -42.66 -26.52
N PRO A 923 -45.44 -43.85 -27.02
CA PRO A 923 -44.54 -44.90 -27.52
C PRO A 923 -44.44 -44.92 -29.06
N HIS A 924 -43.37 -45.52 -29.64
CA HIS A 924 -43.26 -46.20 -30.96
C HIS A 924 -41.79 -46.09 -31.48
N GLN A 925 -41.15 -47.06 -32.15
CA GLN A 925 -41.30 -48.51 -32.35
C GLN A 925 -39.98 -49.00 -33.00
N HIS A 926 -39.63 -50.27 -32.77
CA HIS A 926 -38.53 -51.09 -33.31
C HIS A 926 -37.98 -50.88 -34.74
N GLN A 927 -36.68 -51.19 -34.95
CA GLN A 927 -36.12 -52.28 -35.80
C GLN A 927 -34.56 -52.21 -35.79
N ARG A 928 -33.74 -53.17 -35.30
CA ARG A 928 -33.37 -54.56 -35.69
C ARG A 928 -32.62 -54.72 -37.04
N GLY A 929 -31.42 -55.33 -36.98
CA GLY A 929 -30.73 -56.04 -38.09
C GLY A 929 -29.19 -56.06 -37.92
N ILE A 930 -28.51 -57.05 -37.29
CA ILE A 930 -28.17 -58.45 -37.72
C ILE A 930 -26.84 -58.49 -38.53
N HIS A 931 -25.70 -58.83 -37.90
CA HIS A 931 -24.91 -60.12 -37.91
C HIS A 931 -23.83 -60.18 -39.03
N SER A 932 -22.66 -60.84 -38.93
CA SER A 932 -22.21 -62.02 -38.16
C SER A 932 -20.67 -62.14 -38.00
N SER A 933 -20.25 -62.93 -36.97
CA SER A 933 -19.20 -63.99 -36.90
C SER A 933 -17.81 -63.81 -37.56
N ASP A 934 -16.66 -64.23 -37.01
CA ASP A 934 -16.38 -65.40 -36.14
C ASP A 934 -14.94 -65.37 -35.55
N LYS A 935 -14.83 -65.89 -34.32
CA LYS A 935 -13.73 -66.57 -33.57
C LYS A 935 -12.23 -66.41 -33.93
N SER A 936 -11.38 -66.15 -32.92
CA SER A 936 -10.66 -67.19 -32.13
C SER A 936 -9.48 -66.68 -31.28
N SER A 937 -9.23 -67.43 -30.18
CA SER A 937 -8.06 -67.52 -29.30
C SER A 937 -7.56 -66.30 -28.51
N SER A 938 -7.81 -66.40 -27.20
CA SER A 938 -7.32 -65.62 -26.08
C SER A 938 -5.81 -65.77 -25.84
N ASP A 939 -5.11 -64.64 -25.83
CA ASP A 939 -3.79 -64.46 -25.22
C ASP A 939 -3.90 -63.29 -24.22
N PRO A 940 -3.58 -63.45 -22.91
CA PRO A 940 -3.91 -62.47 -21.87
C PRO A 940 -2.92 -61.31 -21.78
N ALA A 941 -2.47 -60.76 -22.93
CA ALA A 941 -1.46 -59.70 -23.02
C ALA A 941 -1.92 -58.43 -23.79
N SER A 942 -3.22 -58.26 -24.09
CA SER A 942 -3.73 -57.10 -24.84
C SER A 942 -4.72 -56.19 -24.09
N LEU A 943 -4.76 -56.28 -22.76
CA LEU A 943 -5.39 -55.23 -21.94
C LEU A 943 -4.44 -54.03 -21.81
N GLN A 944 -4.47 -53.13 -22.81
CA GLN A 944 -4.08 -51.73 -22.61
C GLN A 944 -5.01 -51.14 -21.54
N PRO A 945 -4.53 -50.81 -20.33
CA PRO A 945 -5.37 -50.21 -19.31
C PRO A 945 -5.38 -48.69 -19.47
N ASN A 946 -6.60 -48.12 -19.47
CA ASN A 946 -6.91 -46.75 -19.07
C ASN A 946 -6.51 -45.61 -20.04
N SER A 947 -7.32 -45.43 -21.09
CA SER A 947 -7.52 -44.10 -21.67
C SER A 947 -8.23 -43.21 -20.64
N LEU A 948 -7.43 -42.44 -19.89
CA LEU A 948 -7.90 -41.37 -19.02
C LEU A 948 -8.79 -40.40 -19.83
N PRO A 949 -9.87 -39.84 -19.24
CA PRO A 949 -10.84 -39.07 -20.01
C PRO A 949 -10.18 -37.83 -20.62
N LEU A 950 -10.52 -37.55 -21.87
CA LEU A 950 -10.16 -36.29 -22.52
C LEU A 950 -10.62 -35.10 -21.66
N TRP A 951 -9.82 -34.04 -21.70
CA TRP A 951 -9.89 -32.83 -20.86
C TRP A 951 -11.29 -32.17 -20.78
N GLU A 952 -12.18 -32.44 -21.72
CA GLU A 952 -13.59 -32.01 -21.75
C GLU A 952 -14.40 -32.58 -20.57
N ALA A 953 -13.89 -33.62 -19.93
CA ALA A 953 -14.43 -34.16 -18.69
C ALA A 953 -13.99 -33.39 -17.43
N GLN A 954 -13.08 -32.41 -17.53
CA GLN A 954 -12.69 -31.60 -16.37
C GLN A 954 -13.69 -30.45 -16.15
N GLY A 955 -14.21 -30.32 -14.93
CA GLY A 955 -15.18 -29.26 -14.59
C GLY A 955 -14.62 -27.83 -14.48
N ARG A 956 -13.31 -27.59 -14.71
CA ARG A 956 -12.65 -26.28 -14.49
C ARG A 956 -11.69 -25.92 -15.64
N THR A 957 -11.62 -24.64 -16.05
CA THR A 957 -10.73 -24.19 -17.14
C THR A 957 -9.27 -23.94 -16.74
N ARG A 958 -9.03 -23.37 -15.55
CA ARG A 958 -7.69 -23.00 -15.03
C ARG A 958 -6.91 -22.09 -16.00
N LEU A 959 -7.42 -20.89 -16.26
CA LEU A 959 -6.74 -19.88 -17.07
C LEU A 959 -5.66 -19.13 -16.28
N MET A 960 -4.61 -18.70 -16.97
CA MET A 960 -3.43 -18.00 -16.47
C MET A 960 -3.06 -16.88 -17.44
N ASP A 961 -2.29 -15.91 -16.94
CA ASP A 961 -1.65 -14.88 -17.74
C ASP A 961 -0.84 -15.50 -18.90
N SER A 962 -1.11 -15.07 -20.13
CA SER A 962 -0.45 -15.59 -21.33
C SER A 962 1.05 -15.27 -21.39
N GLY A 963 1.52 -14.29 -20.61
CA GLY A 963 2.94 -14.00 -20.44
C GLY A 963 3.77 -15.18 -19.92
N MET A 964 3.12 -16.20 -19.33
CA MET A 964 3.76 -17.46 -18.93
C MET A 964 4.08 -18.40 -20.10
N ALA A 965 3.46 -18.19 -21.26
CA ALA A 965 3.68 -18.97 -22.47
C ALA A 965 4.44 -18.13 -23.51
N ASN A 966 3.81 -17.07 -24.02
CA ASN A 966 4.42 -16.12 -24.92
C ASN A 966 3.98 -14.72 -24.52
N ASN A 967 4.96 -13.83 -24.35
CA ASN A 967 4.72 -12.49 -23.85
C ASN A 967 4.13 -11.54 -24.91
N LEU A 968 3.78 -12.02 -26.11
CA LEU A 968 3.07 -11.29 -27.17
C LEU A 968 1.76 -12.01 -27.56
N PRO A 969 0.69 -11.28 -27.91
CA PRO A 969 -0.63 -11.86 -28.20
C PRO A 969 -0.76 -12.45 -29.60
N ASN A 970 0.36 -12.77 -30.26
CA ASN A 970 0.39 -13.19 -31.67
C ASN A 970 -0.46 -14.44 -31.94
N HIS A 971 -0.52 -15.37 -30.98
CA HIS A 971 -1.28 -16.62 -31.12
C HIS A 971 -2.78 -16.41 -31.32
N ILE A 972 -3.36 -15.40 -30.67
CA ILE A 972 -4.78 -15.10 -30.86
C ILE A 972 -4.98 -14.23 -32.09
N LEU A 973 -4.06 -13.33 -32.40
CA LEU A 973 -4.19 -12.43 -33.56
C LEU A 973 -3.97 -13.15 -34.90
N ALA A 974 -3.11 -14.18 -34.94
CA ALA A 974 -2.72 -14.89 -36.16
C ALA A 974 -3.62 -16.06 -36.56
N ARG A 975 -4.85 -16.09 -36.05
CA ARG A 975 -5.88 -16.98 -36.57
C ARG A 975 -5.98 -16.85 -38.10
N PRO A 976 -5.89 -17.97 -38.86
CA PRO A 976 -6.03 -17.93 -40.31
C PRO A 976 -7.30 -17.21 -40.76
N GLU A 977 -8.39 -17.39 -40.02
CA GLU A 977 -9.70 -16.84 -40.35
C GLU A 977 -9.77 -15.31 -40.22
N ARG A 978 -8.85 -14.66 -39.47
CA ARG A 978 -8.76 -13.19 -39.42
C ARG A 978 -8.08 -12.59 -40.64
N GLY A 979 -7.29 -13.38 -41.38
CA GLY A 979 -6.67 -12.89 -42.61
C GLY A 979 -5.75 -11.67 -42.40
N VAL A 980 -5.11 -11.54 -41.23
CA VAL A 980 -4.28 -10.36 -40.93
C VAL A 980 -3.12 -10.24 -41.93
N ASP A 981 -2.95 -9.05 -42.50
CA ASP A 981 -1.86 -8.75 -43.44
C ASP A 981 -0.63 -8.15 -42.72
N VAL A 982 -0.86 -7.32 -41.69
CA VAL A 982 0.20 -6.63 -40.94
C VAL A 982 0.00 -6.78 -39.43
N PHE A 983 0.98 -7.40 -38.76
CA PHE A 983 1.10 -7.43 -37.30
C PHE A 983 2.05 -6.35 -36.81
N ILE A 984 1.60 -5.52 -35.88
CA ILE A 984 2.44 -4.59 -35.15
C ILE A 984 2.57 -5.11 -33.72
N SER A 985 3.79 -5.48 -33.32
CA SER A 985 4.07 -6.07 -32.00
C SER A 985 4.84 -5.08 -31.14
N PHE A 986 4.16 -4.47 -30.17
CA PHE A 986 4.80 -3.63 -29.16
C PHE A 986 5.35 -4.48 -28.01
N ASP A 987 6.68 -4.54 -27.90
CA ASP A 987 7.37 -5.31 -26.87
C ASP A 987 8.07 -4.40 -25.86
N ALA A 988 7.70 -4.52 -24.59
CA ALA A 988 8.33 -3.85 -23.47
C ALA A 988 8.80 -4.88 -22.40
N SER A 989 9.09 -6.12 -22.82
CA SER A 989 9.64 -7.18 -21.98
C SER A 989 10.97 -6.76 -21.33
N SER A 990 11.27 -7.32 -20.16
CA SER A 990 12.56 -7.07 -19.48
C SER A 990 13.77 -7.65 -20.22
N ASP A 991 13.55 -8.57 -21.16
CA ASP A 991 14.60 -9.34 -21.84
C ASP A 991 14.86 -8.89 -23.29
N ILE A 992 14.39 -7.70 -23.70
CA ILE A 992 14.54 -7.18 -25.07
C ILE A 992 16.00 -7.22 -25.56
N HIS A 993 16.98 -6.95 -24.70
CA HIS A 993 18.40 -6.95 -25.06
C HIS A 993 19.00 -8.35 -25.28
N THR A 994 18.30 -9.42 -24.89
CA THR A 994 18.81 -10.80 -24.97
C THR A 994 18.50 -11.48 -26.31
N GLY A 995 17.70 -10.84 -27.18
CA GLY A 995 17.20 -11.45 -28.42
C GLY A 995 16.07 -12.47 -28.22
N ALA A 996 15.68 -12.77 -26.97
CA ALA A 996 14.63 -13.74 -26.63
C ALA A 996 13.27 -13.41 -27.26
N ALA A 997 12.94 -12.12 -27.43
CA ALA A 997 11.70 -11.69 -28.08
C ALA A 997 11.59 -12.12 -29.54
N VAL A 998 12.69 -12.02 -30.30
CA VAL A 998 12.73 -12.45 -31.70
C VAL A 998 12.68 -13.97 -31.78
N GLN A 999 13.34 -14.69 -30.86
CA GLN A 999 13.19 -16.14 -30.73
C GLN A 999 11.74 -16.55 -30.45
N ARG A 1000 11.04 -15.84 -29.55
CA ARG A 1000 9.60 -16.05 -29.29
C ARG A 1000 8.75 -15.82 -30.53
N LEU A 1001 9.14 -14.88 -31.40
CA LEU A 1001 8.46 -14.64 -32.66
C LEU A 1001 8.64 -15.81 -33.63
N HIS A 1002 9.85 -16.37 -33.74
CA HIS A 1002 10.11 -17.58 -34.52
C HIS A 1002 9.40 -18.82 -33.95
N HIS A 1003 9.32 -18.98 -32.62
CA HIS A 1003 8.55 -20.06 -32.00
C HIS A 1003 7.06 -19.94 -32.33
N PHE A 1004 6.49 -18.74 -32.19
CA PHE A 1004 5.11 -18.47 -32.62
C PHE A 1004 4.90 -18.80 -34.10
N ALA A 1005 5.82 -18.39 -34.97
CA ALA A 1005 5.72 -18.65 -36.40
C ALA A 1005 5.74 -20.14 -36.71
N ALA A 1006 6.60 -20.91 -36.03
CA ALA A 1006 6.63 -22.36 -36.14
C ALA A 1006 5.31 -23.01 -35.70
N ASP A 1007 4.68 -22.52 -34.62
CA ASP A 1007 3.41 -23.05 -34.13
C ASP A 1007 2.21 -22.74 -35.06
N PHE A 1008 2.35 -21.81 -36.01
CA PHE A 1008 1.34 -21.41 -36.99
C PHE A 1008 1.72 -21.74 -38.44
N ASP A 1009 2.76 -22.57 -38.64
CA ASP A 1009 3.29 -22.94 -39.96
C ASP A 1009 3.60 -21.71 -40.84
N VAL A 1010 4.19 -20.69 -40.23
CA VAL A 1010 4.68 -19.47 -40.88
C VAL A 1010 6.21 -19.51 -40.94
N GLU A 1011 6.76 -19.39 -42.15
CA GLU A 1011 8.19 -19.19 -42.32
C GLU A 1011 8.50 -17.69 -42.28
N LEU A 1012 9.24 -17.23 -41.26
CA LEU A 1012 9.63 -15.82 -41.09
C LEU A 1012 11.04 -15.54 -41.61
N ARG A 1013 11.16 -14.52 -42.46
CA ARG A 1013 12.42 -13.92 -42.90
C ARG A 1013 12.49 -12.46 -42.46
N GLU A 1014 13.60 -12.03 -41.88
CA GLU A 1014 13.80 -10.61 -41.61
C GLU A 1014 14.03 -9.82 -42.92
N VAL A 1015 13.28 -8.74 -43.10
CA VAL A 1015 13.28 -7.86 -44.27
C VAL A 1015 13.35 -6.39 -43.86
N THR A 1016 13.83 -6.10 -42.64
CA THR A 1016 13.91 -4.75 -42.06
C THR A 1016 14.49 -3.74 -43.06
N TRP A 1017 15.63 -4.05 -43.68
CA TRP A 1017 16.34 -3.16 -44.61
C TRP A 1017 15.61 -2.86 -45.93
N GLU A 1018 14.54 -3.59 -46.26
CA GLU A 1018 13.69 -3.26 -47.41
C GLU A 1018 12.80 -2.03 -47.14
N PHE A 1019 12.49 -1.77 -45.87
CA PHE A 1019 11.58 -0.72 -45.43
C PHE A 1019 12.25 0.35 -44.57
N HIS A 1020 13.32 -0.03 -43.87
CA HIS A 1020 13.96 0.79 -42.85
C HIS A 1020 14.81 1.91 -43.44
N LYS A 1021 14.38 3.16 -43.24
CA LYS A 1021 15.09 4.39 -43.61
C LYS A 1021 14.88 5.49 -42.55
N PRO A 1022 15.33 5.28 -41.31
CA PRO A 1022 15.05 6.21 -40.23
C PRO A 1022 15.74 7.55 -40.50
N GLN A 1023 14.99 8.64 -40.36
CA GLN A 1023 15.57 9.98 -40.37
C GLN A 1023 16.09 10.30 -38.97
N ARG A 1024 17.28 10.90 -38.90
CA ARG A 1024 17.77 11.44 -37.63
C ARG A 1024 16.88 12.58 -37.18
N ASN A 1025 16.63 12.65 -35.88
CA ASN A 1025 15.82 13.71 -35.31
C ASN A 1025 16.67 14.98 -35.16
N GLU A 1026 16.45 15.95 -36.05
CA GLU A 1026 17.18 17.21 -36.14
C GLU A 1026 17.07 18.10 -34.89
N VAL A 1027 16.13 17.80 -33.98
CA VAL A 1027 15.90 18.56 -32.74
C VAL A 1027 16.91 18.16 -31.64
N ILE A 1028 17.63 17.05 -31.79
CA ILE A 1028 18.58 16.55 -30.79
C ILE A 1028 19.91 17.30 -30.89
N SER A 1029 20.38 17.86 -29.78
CA SER A 1029 21.64 18.65 -29.73
C SER A 1029 22.68 18.18 -28.74
N SER A 1030 22.35 17.32 -27.76
CA SER A 1030 23.31 16.86 -26.74
C SER A 1030 24.05 15.59 -27.17
N ASP A 1031 25.36 15.53 -26.91
CA ASP A 1031 26.22 14.39 -27.25
C ASP A 1031 25.69 13.03 -26.74
N HIS A 1032 25.18 12.99 -25.50
CA HIS A 1032 24.61 11.77 -24.90
C HIS A 1032 23.36 11.28 -25.63
N ALA A 1033 22.48 12.20 -26.03
CA ALA A 1033 21.29 11.87 -26.81
C ALA A 1033 21.63 11.43 -28.24
N LEU A 1034 22.67 12.00 -28.86
CA LEU A 1034 23.17 11.58 -30.17
C LEU A 1034 23.80 10.17 -30.15
N ASP A 1035 24.50 9.80 -29.08
CA ASP A 1035 25.00 8.42 -28.87
C ASP A 1035 23.83 7.43 -28.77
N ILE A 1036 22.81 7.76 -27.97
CA ILE A 1036 21.61 6.93 -27.82
C ILE A 1036 20.88 6.77 -29.16
N GLU A 1037 20.66 7.87 -29.88
CA GLU A 1037 20.05 7.79 -31.22
C GLU A 1037 20.89 6.88 -32.13
N SER A 1038 22.19 7.13 -32.23
CA SER A 1038 23.07 6.34 -33.11
C SER A 1038 23.09 4.85 -32.78
N ARG A 1039 22.97 4.49 -31.50
CA ARG A 1039 22.94 3.08 -31.05
C ARG A 1039 21.62 2.36 -31.35
N TYR A 1040 20.49 3.07 -31.29
CA TYR A 1040 19.17 2.42 -31.31
C TYR A 1040 18.31 2.76 -32.53
N ILE A 1041 18.72 3.72 -33.38
CA ILE A 1041 17.96 4.17 -34.55
C ILE A 1041 17.54 3.01 -35.47
N ASP A 1042 18.36 1.96 -35.57
CA ASP A 1042 18.10 0.79 -36.40
C ASP A 1042 17.28 -0.33 -35.73
N HIS A 1043 16.79 -0.08 -34.51
CA HIS A 1043 16.16 -1.10 -33.68
C HIS A 1043 14.74 -0.78 -33.22
N TYR A 1044 14.24 0.45 -33.45
CA TYR A 1044 12.89 0.84 -33.04
C TYR A 1044 11.75 0.17 -33.84
N ALA A 1045 12.04 -0.32 -35.05
CA ALA A 1045 11.10 -1.11 -35.85
C ALA A 1045 11.85 -2.12 -36.72
N ARG A 1046 11.66 -3.42 -36.44
CA ARG A 1046 12.19 -4.52 -37.27
C ARG A 1046 11.06 -5.18 -38.03
N VAL A 1047 11.27 -5.50 -39.30
CA VAL A 1047 10.23 -6.05 -40.18
C VAL A 1047 10.57 -7.48 -40.55
N PHE A 1048 9.61 -8.38 -40.36
CA PHE A 1048 9.69 -9.78 -40.75
C PHE A 1048 8.60 -10.07 -41.76
N HIS A 1049 8.95 -10.72 -42.86
CA HIS A 1049 8.02 -11.23 -43.85
C HIS A 1049 7.78 -12.72 -43.59
N GLY A 1050 6.51 -13.08 -43.45
CA GLY A 1050 6.03 -14.43 -43.20
C GLY A 1050 5.24 -14.96 -44.38
N THR A 1051 5.40 -16.24 -44.70
CA THR A 1051 4.52 -16.94 -45.66
C THR A 1051 3.90 -18.16 -44.99
N ARG A 1052 2.57 -18.28 -45.02
CA ARG A 1052 1.84 -19.47 -44.59
C ARG A 1052 1.91 -20.56 -45.65
N GLN A 1053 1.70 -21.81 -45.26
CA GLN A 1053 1.49 -22.92 -46.20
C GLN A 1053 0.34 -22.68 -47.19
N SER A 1054 -0.68 -21.89 -46.80
CA SER A 1054 -1.79 -21.51 -47.68
C SER A 1054 -1.41 -20.51 -48.78
N GLY A 1055 -0.17 -20.01 -48.80
CA GLY A 1055 0.29 -18.95 -49.69
C GLY A 1055 -0.02 -17.53 -49.21
N GLN A 1056 -0.74 -17.38 -48.08
CA GLN A 1056 -0.99 -16.07 -47.48
C GLN A 1056 0.32 -15.47 -46.94
N THR A 1057 0.63 -14.25 -47.35
CA THR A 1057 1.77 -13.49 -46.85
C THR A 1057 1.37 -12.62 -45.65
N ILE A 1058 2.33 -12.37 -44.76
CA ILE A 1058 2.11 -11.55 -43.58
C ILE A 1058 3.36 -10.76 -43.22
N TYR A 1059 3.19 -9.50 -42.83
CA TYR A 1059 4.30 -8.69 -42.33
C TYR A 1059 4.18 -8.52 -40.82
N ILE A 1060 5.26 -8.78 -40.08
CA ILE A 1060 5.35 -8.53 -38.64
C ILE A 1060 6.35 -7.41 -38.39
N ILE A 1061 5.88 -6.34 -37.79
CA ILE A 1061 6.65 -5.17 -37.40
C ILE A 1061 6.84 -5.24 -35.88
N TYR A 1062 8.06 -5.55 -35.46
CA TYR A 1062 8.45 -5.63 -34.07
C TYR A 1062 8.95 -4.26 -33.58
N CYS A 1063 8.24 -3.68 -32.62
CA CYS A 1063 8.47 -2.36 -32.06
C CYS A 1063 8.84 -2.47 -30.57
N PRO A 1064 10.13 -2.58 -30.22
CA PRO A 1064 10.56 -2.66 -28.82
C PRO A 1064 10.57 -1.28 -28.12
N LEU A 1065 10.30 -1.27 -26.82
CA LEU A 1065 10.56 -0.12 -25.95
C LEU A 1065 12.06 -0.05 -25.61
N LEU A 1066 12.79 0.75 -26.37
CA LEU A 1066 14.21 1.04 -26.22
C LEU A 1066 14.44 2.43 -25.60
N PRO A 1067 15.65 2.71 -25.07
CA PRO A 1067 16.05 4.07 -24.71
C PRO A 1067 15.89 5.01 -25.91
N ASN A 1068 15.57 6.29 -25.66
CA ASN A 1068 15.33 7.27 -26.72
C ASN A 1068 16.08 8.57 -26.45
N ALA A 1069 16.57 9.21 -27.51
CA ALA A 1069 17.27 10.47 -27.41
C ALA A 1069 16.43 11.63 -26.85
N SER A 1070 15.09 11.60 -26.99
CA SER A 1070 14.20 12.57 -26.36
C SER A 1070 14.09 12.42 -24.83
N ASN A 1071 14.57 11.32 -24.26
CA ASN A 1071 14.62 11.05 -22.82
C ASN A 1071 15.84 10.18 -22.49
N PRO A 1072 17.06 10.73 -22.62
CA PRO A 1072 18.29 9.96 -22.69
C PRO A 1072 18.71 9.33 -21.35
N ASP A 1073 18.14 9.78 -20.24
CA ASP A 1073 18.43 9.26 -18.90
C ASP A 1073 17.58 8.04 -18.53
N TYR A 1074 16.53 7.75 -19.30
CA TYR A 1074 15.64 6.62 -19.04
C TYR A 1074 16.01 5.41 -19.89
N ILE A 1075 16.52 4.37 -19.24
CA ILE A 1075 16.80 3.06 -19.84
C ILE A 1075 15.70 2.07 -19.40
N PRO A 1076 14.76 1.68 -20.30
CA PRO A 1076 13.57 0.92 -19.92
C PRO A 1076 13.80 -0.47 -19.31
N THR A 1077 14.99 -1.04 -19.50
CA THR A 1077 15.34 -2.40 -19.07
C THR A 1077 16.10 -2.44 -17.74
N THR A 1078 16.82 -1.37 -17.40
CA THR A 1078 17.67 -1.31 -16.19
C THR A 1078 17.18 -0.32 -15.14
N ALA A 1079 16.23 0.56 -15.48
CA ALA A 1079 15.64 1.49 -14.53
C ALA A 1079 15.04 0.74 -13.32
N SER A 1080 15.46 1.12 -12.11
CA SER A 1080 15.15 0.42 -10.85
C SER A 1080 13.66 0.30 -10.55
N PHE A 1081 12.86 1.28 -10.97
CA PHE A 1081 11.40 1.28 -10.81
C PHE A 1081 10.67 0.46 -11.90
N SER A 1082 11.34 0.11 -13.00
CA SER A 1082 10.75 -0.42 -14.24
C SER A 1082 10.70 -1.96 -14.27
N THR A 1083 10.41 -2.58 -13.12
CA THR A 1083 10.28 -4.04 -12.97
C THR A 1083 8.84 -4.51 -13.17
N SER A 1084 8.65 -5.75 -13.60
CA SER A 1084 7.32 -6.33 -13.91
C SER A 1084 6.43 -6.52 -12.68
N THR A 1085 7.01 -6.52 -11.48
CA THR A 1085 6.32 -6.69 -10.20
C THR A 1085 6.09 -5.37 -9.46
N ASN A 1086 6.76 -4.28 -9.86
CA ASN A 1086 6.52 -2.97 -9.25
C ASN A 1086 5.21 -2.35 -9.76
N LEU A 1087 4.21 -2.28 -8.88
CA LEU A 1087 2.90 -1.65 -9.12
C LEU A 1087 2.73 -0.32 -8.37
N MET A 1088 3.84 0.35 -8.02
CA MET A 1088 3.87 1.68 -7.42
C MET A 1088 4.83 2.60 -8.19
N TRP A 1089 4.29 3.64 -8.80
CA TRP A 1089 5.01 4.53 -9.71
C TRP A 1089 4.68 5.99 -9.40
N THR A 1090 5.65 6.88 -9.50
CA THR A 1090 5.43 8.33 -9.39
C THR A 1090 4.91 8.90 -10.71
N PRO A 1091 4.24 10.07 -10.71
CA PRO A 1091 3.81 10.72 -11.96
C PRO A 1091 4.96 10.95 -12.95
N ASP A 1092 6.16 11.30 -12.46
CA ASP A 1092 7.32 11.55 -13.32
C ASP A 1092 7.87 10.27 -13.95
N GLN A 1093 7.85 9.14 -13.23
CA GLN A 1093 8.17 7.82 -13.78
C GLN A 1093 7.18 7.40 -14.87
N VAL A 1094 5.89 7.67 -14.67
CA VAL A 1094 4.85 7.40 -15.67
C VAL A 1094 5.06 8.28 -16.91
N LYS A 1095 5.29 9.58 -16.75
CA LYS A 1095 5.60 10.50 -17.85
C LYS A 1095 6.83 10.03 -18.62
N SER A 1096 7.89 9.64 -17.92
CA SER A 1096 9.13 9.15 -18.53
C SER A 1096 8.88 8.00 -19.50
N VAL A 1097 8.09 6.98 -19.10
CA VAL A 1097 7.73 5.87 -19.99
C VAL A 1097 6.84 6.29 -21.16
N LEU A 1098 5.84 7.13 -20.89
CA LEU A 1098 4.95 7.63 -21.92
C LEU A 1098 5.72 8.41 -22.99
N THR A 1099 6.54 9.39 -22.58
CA THR A 1099 7.34 10.21 -23.48
C THR A 1099 8.34 9.38 -24.28
N THR A 1100 9.06 8.45 -23.65
CA THR A 1100 9.99 7.57 -24.36
C THR A 1100 9.27 6.68 -25.39
N THR A 1101 8.13 6.10 -25.01
CA THR A 1101 7.39 5.23 -25.95
C THR A 1101 6.79 6.02 -27.11
N GLU A 1102 6.19 7.18 -26.82
CA GLU A 1102 5.66 8.07 -27.85
C GLU A 1102 6.76 8.53 -28.82
N ALA A 1103 7.96 8.81 -28.33
CA ALA A 1103 9.12 9.18 -29.15
C ALA A 1103 9.63 8.00 -29.99
N ASN A 1104 9.75 6.78 -29.43
CA ASN A 1104 10.13 5.58 -30.20
C ASN A 1104 9.21 5.36 -31.40
N VAL A 1105 7.90 5.53 -31.18
CA VAL A 1105 6.91 5.33 -32.23
C VAL A 1105 6.88 6.51 -33.20
N SER A 1106 6.74 7.72 -32.69
CA SER A 1106 6.54 8.92 -33.52
C SER A 1106 7.74 9.29 -34.36
N ASN A 1107 8.95 9.17 -33.81
CA ASN A 1107 10.15 9.64 -34.49
C ASN A 1107 10.74 8.57 -35.41
N TYR A 1108 10.55 7.28 -35.07
CA TYR A 1108 11.26 6.19 -35.75
C TYR A 1108 10.32 5.12 -36.31
N ALA A 1109 9.46 4.50 -35.50
CA ALA A 1109 8.70 3.33 -35.96
C ALA A 1109 7.59 3.64 -36.98
N ILE A 1110 6.97 4.84 -36.92
CA ILE A 1110 5.79 5.16 -37.74
C ILE A 1110 6.09 5.19 -39.24
N ASP A 1111 7.27 5.64 -39.65
CA ASP A 1111 7.68 5.66 -41.06
C ASP A 1111 7.80 4.23 -41.62
N THR A 1112 8.47 3.35 -40.89
CA THR A 1112 8.57 1.92 -41.25
C THR A 1112 7.18 1.28 -41.34
N ILE A 1113 6.29 1.58 -40.38
CA ILE A 1113 4.90 1.08 -40.40
C ILE A 1113 4.17 1.57 -41.65
N LYS A 1114 4.23 2.87 -41.96
CA LYS A 1114 3.61 3.45 -43.16
C LYS A 1114 4.10 2.76 -44.44
N ARG A 1115 5.41 2.53 -44.57
CA ARG A 1115 6.00 1.86 -45.76
C ARG A 1115 5.53 0.42 -45.93
N VAL A 1116 5.47 -0.35 -44.84
CA VAL A 1116 4.98 -1.73 -44.89
C VAL A 1116 3.50 -1.76 -45.24
N VAL A 1117 2.68 -0.92 -44.60
CA VAL A 1117 1.24 -0.84 -44.89
C VAL A 1117 0.99 -0.40 -46.33
N LYS A 1118 1.76 0.58 -46.83
CA LYS A 1118 1.72 1.01 -48.24
C LYS A 1118 2.05 -0.13 -49.21
N LYS A 1119 3.09 -0.90 -48.91
CA LYS A 1119 3.49 -2.06 -49.74
C LYS A 1119 2.38 -3.10 -49.84
N VAL A 1120 1.71 -3.40 -48.72
CA VAL A 1120 0.57 -4.33 -48.69
C VAL A 1120 -0.63 -3.75 -49.44
N TYR A 1121 -0.95 -2.47 -49.25
CA TYR A 1121 -2.01 -1.78 -49.99
C TYR A 1121 -1.79 -1.86 -51.50
N GLU A 1122 -0.60 -1.50 -51.98
CA GLU A 1122 -0.23 -1.54 -53.40
C GLU A 1122 -0.33 -2.97 -53.97
N TYR A 1123 0.08 -3.97 -53.20
CA TYR A 1123 -0.05 -5.38 -53.60
C TYR A 1123 -1.52 -5.80 -53.75
N LYS A 1124 -2.38 -5.48 -52.77
CA LYS A 1124 -3.81 -5.83 -52.82
C LYS A 1124 -4.53 -5.09 -53.95
N LYS A 1125 -4.23 -3.80 -54.14
CA LYS A 1125 -4.73 -2.99 -55.25
C LYS A 1125 -4.35 -3.60 -56.60
N LYS A 1126 -3.09 -3.96 -56.79
CA LYS A 1126 -2.63 -4.60 -58.03
C LYS A 1126 -3.35 -5.93 -58.27
N HIS A 1127 -3.40 -6.80 -57.26
CA HIS A 1127 -4.08 -8.10 -57.37
C HIS A 1127 -5.56 -7.95 -57.75
N ARG A 1128 -6.27 -6.97 -57.17
CA ARG A 1128 -7.65 -6.68 -57.51
C ARG A 1128 -7.79 -6.20 -58.96
N LEU A 1129 -6.97 -5.25 -59.40
CA LEU A 1129 -7.00 -4.73 -60.78
C LEU A 1129 -6.70 -5.84 -61.80
N ASP A 1130 -5.73 -6.70 -61.52
CA ASP A 1130 -5.40 -7.85 -62.36
C ASP A 1130 -6.57 -8.86 -62.42
N THR A 1131 -7.25 -9.09 -61.30
CA THR A 1131 -8.40 -10.02 -61.23
C THR A 1131 -9.67 -9.46 -61.88
N ASP A 1132 -9.95 -8.18 -61.68
CA ASP A 1132 -11.10 -7.49 -62.29
C ASP A 1132 -10.89 -7.36 -63.80
N GLY A 1133 -9.65 -7.09 -64.25
CA GLY A 1133 -9.27 -7.02 -65.67
C GLY A 1133 -9.22 -8.38 -66.39
N ALA A 1134 -9.06 -9.50 -65.67
CA ALA A 1134 -9.13 -10.85 -66.24
C ALA A 1134 -10.58 -11.40 -66.35
N LYS A 1135 -11.57 -10.72 -65.75
CA LYS A 1135 -13.00 -11.07 -65.82
C LYS A 1135 -13.77 -10.26 -66.88
N THR A 1136 -13.19 -9.17 -67.37
CA THR A 1136 -13.60 -8.42 -68.57
C THR A 1136 -12.91 -8.97 -69.80
#